data_AF-R9M607-F1
#
_entry.id   AF-R9M607-F1
#
_cell.length_a   1.000
_cell.length_b   1.000
_cell.length_c   1.000
_cell.angle_alpha   90.00
_cell.angle_beta   90.00
_cell.angle_gamma   90.00
#
_symmetry.space_group_name_H-M   'P 1'
#
loop_
_entity.id
_entity.type
_entity.pdbx_description
1 polymer ?
#
loop_
_entity_poly.entity_id
_entity_poly.type
_entity_poly.pdbx_seq_one_letter_code
_entity_poly.pdbx_strand_id
1 'polypeptide(L)'
;MSLERGGRGDKSGNRYEDRFFAQLVLELLLERLVSIEVEPLGREGVGVEYIATAPDGERRYYQCKGSNGIQLSWRPCDLDNHTVFQNAKAHILSGKKHAYYFISPIPYDELDSLCNRARTCNGSETTFREQVTNSSLRKWQKHCAEKFQETGTQLVYLLSHCYFELEPIGEEHRRRLESLISIIFVENDSCSASAIRVLLERFANDQSYWGKPICESNIVNWLESQGVHRRIMRQDPSCLHRILELNRTYVERFQSIGSMLIHRIETDKVLEQIRSGKSVILQGSAGAGKSGCIQEVIQVLKDSEIPFLVLSLDKDQPERSPDQYGRLLDLPDSPVAALYRIAGGQRCVLIFDQLDALRWTNSRTSTMLDVCKAMIRQVQEFNHHEGGQISCIFAVRTFDYETDPGLRNLLNPSRDDKTQQLRWETITIGLLSKANVQSVTGDSYPKLSVRLQTLLQTPSNLYIWTQIKSEVKNTVTTLFQLMDEWWQQTLTDCESKGVAINATTQCYNQLITSMRSRESLFVPLLQITDRTAIDALVSCGVLKKVEGKVFFCHQSFLDYFLAVDNLNRLCSGEQITAFLGSIDKQTPDVRYQLLMLLQYLSKVDHKMFLRACQDLLESPDVRYYFRCCAFEVLGQSDYPNRNDWELLSAYYQNPEWHSQIV
;
A
#
# COMPACT_ATOMS: atom_id res chain seq x y z
N MET A 1 -24.49 -14.34 21.46
CA MET A 1 -23.44 -14.36 22.51
C MET A 1 -24.11 -13.97 23.82
N SER A 2 -23.91 -14.71 24.91
CA SER A 2 -24.56 -14.41 26.19
C SER A 2 -23.75 -13.41 27.00
N LEU A 3 -24.36 -12.27 27.37
CA LEU A 3 -23.74 -11.35 28.32
C LEU A 3 -23.77 -11.95 29.74
N GLU A 4 -22.78 -11.60 30.55
CA GLU A 4 -22.78 -11.93 31.97
C GLU A 4 -24.00 -11.31 32.68
N ARG A 5 -24.53 -11.95 33.73
CA ARG A 5 -25.69 -11.42 34.46
C ARG A 5 -25.31 -10.28 35.40
N GLY A 6 -26.29 -9.44 35.73
CA GLY A 6 -26.14 -8.31 36.64
C GLY A 6 -25.32 -7.16 36.03
N GLY A 7 -24.67 -6.35 36.87
CA GLY A 7 -24.07 -5.08 36.42
C GLY A 7 -22.95 -5.16 35.37
N ARG A 8 -22.41 -6.35 35.06
CA ARG A 8 -21.49 -6.54 33.92
C ARG A 8 -22.24 -6.71 32.59
N GLY A 9 -23.42 -7.30 32.63
CA GLY A 9 -24.33 -7.39 31.49
C GLY A 9 -24.82 -6.02 31.08
N ASP A 10 -25.28 -5.23 32.05
CA ASP A 10 -25.76 -3.86 31.81
C ASP A 10 -24.65 -3.01 31.15
N LYS A 11 -23.43 -3.03 31.70
CA LYS A 11 -22.28 -2.33 31.09
C LYS A 11 -21.97 -2.78 29.66
N SER A 12 -22.13 -4.06 29.37
CA SER A 12 -21.88 -4.61 28.04
C SER A 12 -22.99 -4.25 27.06
N GLY A 13 -24.23 -4.14 27.54
CA GLY A 13 -25.37 -3.61 26.79
C GLY A 13 -25.15 -2.14 26.42
N ASN A 14 -24.81 -1.30 27.40
CA ASN A 14 -24.52 0.11 27.16
C ASN A 14 -23.37 0.29 26.16
N ARG A 15 -22.30 -0.52 26.26
CA ARG A 15 -21.19 -0.47 25.29
C ARG A 15 -21.64 -0.81 23.86
N TYR A 16 -22.62 -1.71 23.69
CA TYR A 16 -23.20 -2.01 22.38
C TYR A 16 -23.98 -0.81 21.84
N GLU A 17 -24.82 -0.22 22.69
CA GLU A 17 -25.60 0.96 22.37
C GLU A 17 -24.70 2.15 22.01
N ASP A 18 -23.67 2.45 22.80
CA ASP A 18 -22.69 3.52 22.55
C ASP A 18 -21.98 3.32 21.19
N ARG A 19 -21.65 2.07 20.83
CA ARG A 19 -21.01 1.75 19.56
C ARG A 19 -21.95 1.92 18.37
N PHE A 20 -23.20 1.51 18.52
CA PHE A 20 -24.21 1.76 17.50
C PHE A 20 -24.48 3.27 17.35
N PHE A 21 -24.46 4.02 18.45
CA PHE A 21 -24.53 5.47 18.39
C PHE A 21 -23.37 6.08 17.60
N ALA A 22 -22.13 5.60 17.78
CA ALA A 22 -21.00 6.05 16.97
C ALA A 22 -21.21 5.80 15.46
N GLN A 23 -21.85 4.70 15.07
CA GLN A 23 -22.25 4.45 13.68
C GLN A 23 -23.26 5.48 13.17
N LEU A 24 -24.30 5.80 13.95
CA LEU A 24 -25.26 6.85 13.59
C LEU A 24 -24.55 8.22 13.46
N VAL A 25 -23.62 8.53 14.35
CA VAL A 25 -22.82 9.78 14.25
C VAL A 25 -21.99 9.80 12.97
N LEU A 26 -21.41 8.68 12.53
CA LEU A 26 -20.73 8.62 11.24
C LEU A 26 -21.70 8.82 10.07
N GLU A 27 -22.91 8.27 10.13
CA GLU A 27 -23.94 8.54 9.11
C GLU A 27 -24.37 10.02 9.08
N LEU A 28 -24.42 10.69 10.24
CA LEU A 28 -24.64 12.13 10.36
C LEU A 28 -23.50 12.94 9.73
N LEU A 29 -22.23 12.56 9.99
CA LEU A 29 -21.04 13.20 9.41
C LEU A 29 -20.89 12.97 7.90
N LEU A 30 -21.51 11.91 7.37
CA LEU A 30 -21.60 11.58 5.94
C LEU A 30 -22.88 12.16 5.30
N GLU A 31 -23.59 13.05 6.00
CA GLU A 31 -24.82 13.72 5.53
C GLU A 31 -25.97 12.75 5.15
N ARG A 32 -25.90 11.49 5.61
CA ARG A 32 -26.99 10.50 5.45
C ARG A 32 -28.08 10.67 6.49
N LEU A 33 -27.77 11.36 7.58
CA LEU A 33 -28.69 11.81 8.62
C LEU A 33 -28.53 13.32 8.81
N VAL A 34 -29.56 13.97 9.32
CA VAL A 34 -29.59 15.42 9.63
C VAL A 34 -29.54 15.65 11.14
N SER A 35 -30.14 14.76 11.92
CA SER A 35 -30.10 14.83 13.38
C SER A 35 -30.25 13.47 14.03
N ILE A 36 -29.69 13.34 15.23
CA ILE A 36 -29.84 12.18 16.12
C ILE A 36 -30.30 12.67 17.48
N GLU A 37 -31.26 12.02 18.10
CA GLU A 37 -31.68 12.25 19.49
C GLU A 37 -31.43 10.98 20.30
N VAL A 38 -30.74 11.13 21.44
CA VAL A 38 -30.39 10.04 22.35
C VAL A 38 -31.30 10.10 23.57
N GLU A 39 -31.88 8.96 23.96
CA GLU A 39 -32.83 8.86 25.07
C GLU A 39 -33.94 9.94 24.97
N PRO A 40 -34.77 9.89 23.89
CA PRO A 40 -35.80 10.90 23.66
C PRO A 40 -36.78 10.98 24.83
N LEU A 41 -37.31 12.17 25.11
CA LEU A 41 -38.24 12.35 26.21
C LEU A 41 -39.70 12.20 25.77
N GLY A 42 -40.55 11.79 26.72
CA GLY A 42 -41.99 11.71 26.52
C GLY A 42 -42.42 10.51 25.67
N ARG A 43 -43.52 10.68 24.91
CA ARG A 43 -44.13 9.57 24.16
C ARG A 43 -43.26 9.06 23.02
N GLU A 44 -42.42 9.91 22.44
CA GLU A 44 -41.56 9.53 21.31
C GLU A 44 -40.38 8.64 21.74
N GLY A 45 -39.94 8.72 22.99
CA GLY A 45 -38.86 7.88 23.52
C GLY A 45 -39.29 6.55 24.13
N VAL A 46 -40.58 6.22 24.09
CA VAL A 46 -41.06 4.97 24.70
C VAL A 46 -40.46 3.77 23.97
N GLY A 47 -39.58 3.04 24.67
CA GLY A 47 -39.01 1.79 24.21
C GLY A 47 -37.97 1.91 23.09
N VAL A 48 -37.38 3.09 22.91
CA VAL A 48 -36.35 3.34 21.90
C VAL A 48 -35.19 4.12 22.52
N GLU A 49 -33.96 3.73 22.20
CA GLU A 49 -32.76 4.39 22.70
C GLU A 49 -32.38 5.59 21.81
N TYR A 50 -32.71 5.55 20.50
CA TYR A 50 -32.37 6.62 19.55
C TYR A 50 -33.50 6.97 18.58
N ILE A 51 -33.57 8.25 18.20
CA ILE A 51 -34.33 8.70 17.03
C ILE A 51 -33.38 9.41 16.06
N ALA A 52 -33.29 8.95 14.82
CA ALA A 52 -32.55 9.64 13.77
C ALA A 52 -33.48 10.20 12.69
N THR A 53 -33.10 11.33 12.09
CA THR A 53 -33.86 11.94 10.99
C THR A 53 -33.01 11.96 9.73
N ALA A 54 -33.52 11.39 8.64
CA ALA A 54 -32.87 11.38 7.33
C ALA A 54 -33.18 12.68 6.54
N PRO A 55 -32.37 13.04 5.52
CA PRO A 55 -32.57 14.25 4.71
C PRO A 55 -33.93 14.36 4.02
N ASP A 56 -34.57 13.24 3.69
CA ASP A 56 -35.88 13.21 3.06
C ASP A 56 -37.06 13.38 4.06
N GLY A 57 -36.74 13.53 5.36
CA GLY A 57 -37.69 13.68 6.46
C GLY A 57 -38.16 12.36 7.07
N GLU A 58 -37.59 11.21 6.68
CA GLU A 58 -37.83 9.94 7.38
C GLU A 58 -37.30 10.00 8.83
N ARG A 59 -38.15 9.64 9.80
CA ARG A 59 -37.74 9.45 11.20
C ARG A 59 -37.60 7.97 11.50
N ARG A 60 -36.42 7.59 11.99
CA ARG A 60 -36.03 6.22 12.31
C ARG A 60 -35.94 6.07 13.82
N TYR A 61 -36.76 5.18 14.35
CA TYR A 61 -36.87 4.89 15.78
C TYR A 61 -36.09 3.60 16.08
N TYR A 62 -35.00 3.69 16.82
CA TYR A 62 -34.10 2.55 17.06
C TYR A 62 -34.29 1.98 18.46
N GLN A 63 -34.62 0.69 18.52
CA GLN A 63 -34.54 -0.12 19.73
C GLN A 63 -33.32 -1.06 19.63
N CYS A 64 -32.34 -0.90 20.50
CA CYS A 64 -31.07 -1.62 20.49
C CYS A 64 -31.02 -2.70 21.57
N LYS A 65 -30.64 -3.93 21.22
CA LYS A 65 -30.42 -5.01 22.21
C LYS A 65 -29.18 -5.82 21.88
N GLY A 66 -28.14 -5.65 22.70
CA GLY A 66 -26.85 -6.32 22.52
C GLY A 66 -26.84 -7.82 22.84
N SER A 67 -27.87 -8.35 23.53
CA SER A 67 -28.01 -9.80 23.77
C SER A 67 -29.44 -10.24 24.12
N ASN A 68 -29.68 -11.55 24.03
CA ASN A 68 -30.93 -12.24 24.39
C ASN A 68 -30.65 -13.41 25.36
N GLY A 69 -29.93 -13.13 26.46
CA GLY A 69 -29.49 -14.17 27.39
C GLY A 69 -28.64 -15.24 26.70
N ILE A 70 -29.02 -16.52 26.82
CA ILE A 70 -28.33 -17.65 26.18
C ILE A 70 -28.88 -18.02 24.79
N GLN A 71 -29.91 -17.32 24.31
CA GLN A 71 -30.57 -17.67 23.07
C GLN A 71 -29.69 -17.35 21.85
N LEU A 72 -29.76 -18.22 20.84
CA LEU A 72 -29.04 -18.07 19.58
C LEU A 72 -29.83 -17.24 18.55
N SER A 73 -31.12 -17.01 18.79
CA SER A 73 -32.00 -16.18 17.96
C SER A 73 -33.03 -15.47 18.84
N TRP A 74 -33.63 -14.40 18.32
CA TRP A 74 -34.81 -13.76 18.89
C TRP A 74 -36.05 -14.59 18.58
N ARG A 75 -36.67 -15.15 19.62
CA ARG A 75 -37.95 -15.86 19.47
C ARG A 75 -39.11 -14.88 19.65
N PRO A 76 -40.32 -15.22 19.17
CA PRO A 76 -41.47 -14.35 19.31
C PRO A 76 -41.73 -13.87 20.75
N CYS A 77 -41.63 -14.76 21.74
CA CYS A 77 -41.79 -14.41 23.16
C CYS A 77 -40.73 -13.45 23.69
N ASP A 78 -39.51 -13.49 23.15
CA ASP A 78 -38.41 -12.63 23.60
C ASP A 78 -38.66 -11.18 23.13
N LEU A 79 -39.08 -11.00 21.88
CA LEU A 79 -39.48 -9.69 21.33
C LEU A 79 -40.73 -9.13 22.01
N ASP A 80 -41.68 -9.99 22.39
CA ASP A 80 -42.86 -9.59 23.16
C ASP A 80 -42.47 -9.04 24.54
N ASN A 81 -41.55 -9.70 25.25
CA ASN A 81 -41.07 -9.25 26.56
C ASN A 81 -40.39 -7.88 26.49
N HIS A 82 -39.79 -7.54 25.34
CA HIS A 82 -39.21 -6.23 25.07
C HIS A 82 -40.20 -5.25 24.43
N THR A 83 -41.49 -5.59 24.35
CA THR A 83 -42.57 -4.74 23.82
C THR A 83 -42.35 -4.26 22.39
N VAL A 84 -41.53 -4.97 21.61
CA VAL A 84 -41.05 -4.53 20.28
C VAL A 84 -42.20 -4.21 19.33
N PHE A 85 -43.16 -5.13 19.17
CA PHE A 85 -44.29 -4.93 18.26
C PHE A 85 -45.23 -3.81 18.72
N GLN A 86 -45.41 -3.62 20.02
CA GLN A 86 -46.24 -2.55 20.55
C GLN A 86 -45.61 -1.18 20.26
N ASN A 87 -44.31 -1.04 20.54
CA ASN A 87 -43.56 0.20 20.30
C ASN A 87 -43.46 0.49 18.79
N ALA A 88 -43.17 -0.52 17.98
CA ALA A 88 -43.12 -0.41 16.53
C ALA A 88 -44.44 0.13 15.95
N LYS A 89 -45.58 -0.44 16.35
CA LYS A 89 -46.89 0.05 15.90
C LYS A 89 -47.14 1.50 16.32
N ALA A 90 -46.86 1.83 17.58
CA ALA A 90 -47.08 3.18 18.10
C ALA A 90 -46.25 4.23 17.33
N HIS A 91 -44.96 3.95 17.12
CA HIS A 91 -44.05 4.87 16.44
C HIS A 91 -44.33 4.99 14.94
N ILE A 92 -44.55 3.87 14.24
CA ILE A 92 -44.86 3.88 12.80
C ILE A 92 -46.16 4.64 12.51
N LEU A 93 -47.19 4.49 13.36
CA LEU A 93 -48.48 5.16 13.14
C LEU A 93 -48.51 6.61 13.63
N SER A 94 -47.47 7.09 14.32
CA SER A 94 -47.38 8.47 14.78
C SER A 94 -47.03 9.47 13.68
N GLY A 95 -46.56 9.02 12.51
CA GLY A 95 -46.21 9.89 11.38
C GLY A 95 -46.08 9.15 10.05
N LYS A 96 -46.18 9.89 8.93
CA LYS A 96 -46.25 9.31 7.57
C LYS A 96 -44.94 8.75 7.04
N LYS A 97 -43.79 9.15 7.60
CA LYS A 97 -42.46 8.69 7.21
C LYS A 97 -41.68 8.16 8.41
N HIS A 98 -42.38 7.39 9.25
CA HIS A 98 -41.78 6.82 10.45
C HIS A 98 -41.47 5.35 10.20
N ALA A 99 -40.25 4.96 10.55
CA ALA A 99 -39.78 3.59 10.46
C ALA A 99 -39.23 3.16 11.82
N TYR A 100 -39.45 1.91 12.16
CA TYR A 100 -38.98 1.33 13.42
C TYR A 100 -37.88 0.30 13.13
N TYR A 101 -36.78 0.41 13.86
CA TYR A 101 -35.58 -0.38 13.71
C TYR A 101 -35.28 -1.12 15.00
N PHE A 102 -35.23 -2.45 14.95
CA PHE A 102 -34.71 -3.28 16.02
C PHE A 102 -33.29 -3.74 15.63
N ILE A 103 -32.30 -3.36 16.44
CA ILE A 103 -30.89 -3.55 16.16
C ILE A 103 -30.30 -4.53 17.17
N SER A 104 -29.73 -5.63 16.67
CA SER A 104 -29.14 -6.68 17.52
C SER A 104 -28.06 -7.47 16.79
N PRO A 105 -27.06 -8.03 17.49
CA PRO A 105 -26.14 -9.00 16.88
C PRO A 105 -26.74 -10.42 16.77
N ILE A 106 -27.98 -10.63 17.20
CA ILE A 106 -28.64 -11.94 17.28
C ILE A 106 -29.70 -12.05 16.17
N PRO A 107 -29.75 -13.16 15.40
CA PRO A 107 -30.68 -13.33 14.28
C PRO A 107 -32.16 -13.47 14.68
N TYR A 108 -33.05 -13.28 13.72
CA TYR A 108 -34.51 -13.13 13.92
C TYR A 108 -35.37 -14.26 13.32
N ASP A 109 -34.78 -15.42 13.02
CA ASP A 109 -35.50 -16.60 12.51
C ASP A 109 -36.47 -16.30 11.33
N GLU A 110 -36.01 -15.50 10.34
CA GLU A 110 -36.74 -15.02 9.15
C GLU A 110 -37.73 -13.84 9.34
N LEU A 111 -37.85 -13.25 10.53
CA LEU A 111 -38.69 -12.06 10.72
C LEU A 111 -38.21 -10.86 9.87
N ASP A 112 -36.90 -10.67 9.76
CA ASP A 112 -36.24 -9.71 8.87
C ASP A 112 -36.65 -9.95 7.40
N SER A 113 -36.66 -11.22 6.98
CA SER A 113 -37.04 -11.65 5.65
C SER A 113 -38.52 -11.42 5.36
N LEU A 114 -39.39 -11.60 6.37
CA LEU A 114 -40.81 -11.28 6.27
C LEU A 114 -41.03 -9.78 6.04
N CYS A 115 -40.33 -8.92 6.79
CA CYS A 115 -40.42 -7.46 6.65
C CYS A 115 -39.86 -6.99 5.28
N ASN A 116 -38.77 -7.60 4.81
CA ASN A 116 -38.23 -7.34 3.46
C ASN A 116 -39.23 -7.70 2.36
N ARG A 117 -39.96 -8.82 2.48
CA ARG A 117 -41.04 -9.20 1.54
C ARG A 117 -42.22 -8.22 1.60
N ALA A 118 -42.56 -7.71 2.79
CA ALA A 118 -43.59 -6.68 2.93
C ALA A 118 -43.18 -5.37 2.23
N ARG A 119 -41.89 -5.00 2.23
CA ARG A 119 -41.39 -3.85 1.46
C ARG A 119 -41.47 -4.05 -0.04
N THR A 120 -41.09 -5.23 -0.54
CA THR A 120 -41.00 -5.49 -1.99
C THR A 120 -42.34 -5.87 -2.64
N CYS A 121 -43.43 -6.00 -1.87
CA CYS A 121 -44.76 -6.30 -2.39
C CYS A 121 -45.56 -5.06 -2.85
N ASN A 122 -44.97 -3.85 -2.80
CA ASN A 122 -45.61 -2.58 -3.20
C ASN A 122 -46.98 -2.34 -2.54
N GLY A 123 -47.17 -2.79 -1.30
CA GLY A 123 -48.43 -2.64 -0.55
C GLY A 123 -49.56 -3.60 -0.95
N SER A 124 -49.30 -4.55 -1.86
CA SER A 124 -50.29 -5.54 -2.31
C SER A 124 -50.35 -6.74 -1.36
N GLU A 125 -51.49 -6.92 -0.70
CA GLU A 125 -51.72 -8.06 0.19
C GLU A 125 -51.66 -9.40 -0.56
N THR A 126 -52.16 -9.46 -1.80
CA THR A 126 -52.16 -10.68 -2.61
C THR A 126 -50.73 -11.10 -2.94
N THR A 127 -49.92 -10.15 -3.41
CA THR A 127 -48.51 -10.37 -3.72
C THR A 127 -47.72 -10.73 -2.47
N PHE A 128 -47.97 -10.07 -1.35
CA PHE A 128 -47.34 -10.42 -0.08
C PHE A 128 -47.65 -11.86 0.34
N ARG A 129 -48.92 -12.29 0.22
CA ARG A 129 -49.34 -13.66 0.55
C ARG A 129 -48.68 -14.72 -0.33
N GLU A 130 -48.47 -14.43 -1.62
CA GLU A 130 -47.73 -15.29 -2.54
C GLU A 130 -46.25 -15.39 -2.16
N GLN A 131 -45.66 -14.30 -1.67
CA GLN A 131 -44.28 -14.28 -1.20
C GLN A 131 -44.10 -15.02 0.14
N VAL A 132 -45.13 -15.22 0.96
CA VAL A 132 -45.04 -15.98 2.23
C VAL A 132 -45.13 -17.49 1.97
N THR A 133 -44.01 -18.06 1.53
CA THR A 133 -43.94 -19.41 0.97
C THR A 133 -43.76 -20.53 2.00
N ASN A 134 -42.97 -20.31 3.05
CA ASN A 134 -42.58 -21.36 3.99
C ASN A 134 -43.38 -21.29 5.32
N SER A 135 -43.20 -22.28 6.18
CA SER A 135 -43.93 -22.40 7.45
C SER A 135 -43.47 -21.42 8.53
N SER A 136 -42.20 -21.02 8.54
CA SER A 136 -41.66 -20.07 9.52
C SER A 136 -42.20 -18.66 9.27
N LEU A 137 -42.17 -18.18 8.03
CA LEU A 137 -42.75 -16.89 7.64
C LEU A 137 -44.25 -16.82 7.95
N ARG A 138 -45.00 -17.92 7.75
CA ARG A 138 -46.43 -17.98 8.13
C ARG A 138 -46.64 -17.88 9.64
N LYS A 139 -45.73 -18.47 10.44
CA LYS A 139 -45.77 -18.33 11.90
C LYS A 139 -45.50 -16.88 12.31
N TRP A 140 -44.47 -16.25 11.74
CA TRP A 140 -44.18 -14.84 12.00
C TRP A 140 -45.31 -13.91 11.56
N GLN A 141 -45.89 -14.14 10.38
CA GLN A 141 -47.03 -13.37 9.91
C GLN A 141 -48.21 -13.47 10.88
N LYS A 142 -48.55 -14.68 11.33
CA LYS A 142 -49.62 -14.89 12.31
C LYS A 142 -49.33 -14.21 13.64
N HIS A 143 -48.10 -14.34 14.14
CA HIS A 143 -47.67 -13.70 15.39
C HIS A 143 -47.72 -12.18 15.30
N CYS A 144 -47.20 -11.60 14.22
CA CYS A 144 -47.25 -10.16 13.99
C CYS A 144 -48.69 -9.65 13.86
N ALA A 145 -49.57 -10.38 13.17
CA ALA A 145 -50.99 -10.03 13.07
C ALA A 145 -51.67 -9.97 14.46
N GLU A 146 -51.36 -10.94 15.33
CA GLU A 146 -51.86 -10.98 16.70
C GLU A 146 -51.32 -9.83 17.55
N LYS A 147 -50.00 -9.58 17.51
CA LYS A 147 -49.35 -8.56 18.35
C LYS A 147 -49.60 -7.14 17.91
N PHE A 148 -49.64 -6.90 16.60
CA PHE A 148 -50.07 -5.61 16.08
C PHE A 148 -51.59 -5.46 16.19
N GLN A 149 -52.37 -6.54 16.34
CA GLN A 149 -53.84 -6.52 16.26
C GLN A 149 -54.33 -5.93 14.93
N GLU A 150 -53.65 -6.27 13.83
CA GLU A 150 -53.92 -5.77 12.49
C GLU A 150 -53.84 -6.90 11.47
N THR A 151 -54.59 -6.77 10.37
CA THR A 151 -54.58 -7.73 9.26
C THR A 151 -54.58 -7.01 7.91
N GLY A 152 -54.43 -7.76 6.83
CA GLY A 152 -54.49 -7.26 5.46
C GLY A 152 -53.45 -6.17 5.16
N THR A 153 -53.86 -5.13 4.43
CA THR A 153 -52.98 -4.04 3.99
C THR A 153 -52.32 -3.29 5.15
N GLN A 154 -53.00 -3.14 6.30
CA GLN A 154 -52.44 -2.45 7.46
C GLN A 154 -51.29 -3.24 8.09
N LEU A 155 -51.40 -4.57 8.15
CA LEU A 155 -50.31 -5.43 8.61
C LEU A 155 -49.11 -5.35 7.67
N VAL A 156 -49.35 -5.38 6.36
CA VAL A 156 -48.29 -5.22 5.35
C VAL A 156 -47.60 -3.87 5.49
N TYR A 157 -48.37 -2.80 5.69
CA TYR A 157 -47.84 -1.46 5.94
C TYR A 157 -46.92 -1.45 7.17
N LEU A 158 -47.36 -1.95 8.32
CA LEU A 158 -46.55 -2.01 9.54
C LEU A 158 -45.25 -2.82 9.33
N LEU A 159 -45.36 -4.03 8.75
CA LEU A 159 -44.20 -4.88 8.47
C LEU A 159 -43.22 -4.22 7.49
N SER A 160 -43.70 -3.48 6.49
CA SER A 160 -42.83 -2.79 5.54
C SER A 160 -42.01 -1.67 6.17
N HIS A 161 -42.49 -1.08 7.28
CA HIS A 161 -41.80 -0.02 8.04
C HIS A 161 -41.05 -0.55 9.27
N CYS A 162 -40.99 -1.87 9.47
CA CYS A 162 -40.17 -2.51 10.51
C CYS A 162 -38.86 -3.05 9.93
N TYR A 163 -37.74 -2.73 10.55
CA TYR A 163 -36.41 -3.19 10.15
C TYR A 163 -35.81 -3.99 11.30
N PHE A 164 -35.38 -5.21 11.03
CA PHE A 164 -34.72 -6.08 11.99
C PHE A 164 -33.31 -6.32 11.48
N GLU A 165 -32.37 -5.49 11.91
CA GLU A 165 -31.01 -5.43 11.34
C GLU A 165 -30.01 -6.17 12.22
N LEU A 166 -29.11 -6.91 11.58
CA LEU A 166 -28.04 -7.63 12.24
C LEU A 166 -26.79 -6.76 12.33
N GLU A 167 -26.54 -6.19 13.51
CA GLU A 167 -25.36 -5.36 13.74
C GLU A 167 -24.38 -6.07 14.70
N PRO A 168 -23.26 -6.62 14.19
CA PRO A 168 -22.31 -7.42 14.98
C PRO A 168 -21.44 -6.57 15.92
N ILE A 169 -21.02 -7.15 17.07
CA ILE A 169 -20.18 -6.48 18.08
C ILE A 169 -18.67 -6.79 17.91
N GLY A 170 -18.33 -7.63 16.94
CA GLY A 170 -17.00 -8.20 16.77
C GLY A 170 -15.92 -7.20 16.35
N GLU A 171 -14.68 -7.68 16.31
CA GLU A 171 -13.51 -6.91 15.87
C GLU A 171 -13.66 -6.35 14.46
N GLU A 172 -14.38 -7.05 13.58
CA GLU A 172 -14.57 -6.60 12.20
C GLU A 172 -15.44 -5.35 12.10
N HIS A 173 -16.55 -5.31 12.84
CA HIS A 173 -17.38 -4.11 12.93
C HIS A 173 -16.59 -2.93 13.54
N ARG A 174 -15.77 -3.19 14.58
CA ARG A 174 -14.88 -2.18 15.15
C ARG A 174 -13.91 -1.62 14.10
N ARG A 175 -13.27 -2.49 13.32
CA ARG A 175 -12.35 -2.09 12.24
C ARG A 175 -13.05 -1.27 11.17
N ARG A 176 -14.26 -1.67 10.77
CA ARG A 176 -15.07 -0.93 9.79
C ARG A 176 -15.38 0.50 10.25
N LEU A 177 -15.78 0.68 11.51
CA LEU A 177 -15.99 2.02 12.07
C LEU A 177 -14.69 2.85 12.09
N GLU A 178 -13.58 2.23 12.50
CA GLU A 178 -12.28 2.90 12.53
C GLU A 178 -11.76 3.26 11.12
N SER A 179 -12.04 2.42 10.11
CA SER A 179 -11.78 2.74 8.70
C SER A 179 -12.56 3.98 8.25
N LEU A 180 -13.87 4.04 8.51
CA LEU A 180 -14.71 5.19 8.19
C LEU A 180 -14.23 6.47 8.89
N ILE A 181 -13.85 6.35 10.17
CA ILE A 181 -13.26 7.46 10.93
C ILE A 181 -11.98 7.95 10.26
N SER A 182 -11.12 7.04 9.76
CA SER A 182 -9.89 7.39 9.05
C SER A 182 -10.16 8.17 7.76
N ILE A 183 -11.29 7.95 7.09
CA ILE A 183 -11.71 8.75 5.92
C ILE A 183 -12.15 10.16 6.35
N ILE A 184 -12.86 10.29 7.47
CA ILE A 184 -13.50 11.56 7.85
C ILE A 184 -12.55 12.48 8.62
N PHE A 185 -11.64 11.92 9.42
CA PHE A 185 -10.78 12.67 10.34
C PHE A 185 -9.28 12.47 10.06
N VAL A 186 -8.49 13.49 10.40
CA VAL A 186 -7.02 13.44 10.31
C VAL A 186 -6.46 12.79 11.57
N GLU A 187 -5.69 11.71 11.42
CA GLU A 187 -5.04 11.06 12.54
C GLU A 187 -3.74 11.78 12.94
N ASN A 188 -3.41 11.78 14.23
CA ASN A 188 -2.18 12.35 14.76
C ASN A 188 -1.67 11.53 15.96
N ASP A 189 -0.51 11.90 16.53
CA ASP A 189 0.12 11.16 17.63
C ASP A 189 -0.80 11.02 18.86
N SER A 190 -1.70 11.97 19.10
CA SER A 190 -2.66 11.97 20.22
C SER A 190 -4.03 11.37 19.88
N CYS A 191 -4.40 11.30 18.60
CA CYS A 191 -5.74 10.97 18.14
C CYS A 191 -5.67 9.95 17.00
N SER A 192 -5.65 8.66 17.35
CA SER A 192 -5.85 7.56 16.40
C SER A 192 -7.33 7.35 16.10
N ALA A 193 -7.65 6.63 15.01
CA ALA A 193 -9.02 6.24 14.70
C ALA A 193 -9.73 5.53 15.88
N SER A 194 -9.00 4.71 16.64
CA SER A 194 -9.53 4.03 17.83
C SER A 194 -9.89 4.98 18.97
N ALA A 195 -9.11 6.05 19.16
CA ALA A 195 -9.37 7.08 20.17
C ALA A 195 -10.56 7.95 19.75
N ILE A 196 -10.63 8.33 18.48
CA ILE A 196 -11.77 9.08 17.92
C ILE A 196 -13.05 8.25 18.04
N ARG A 197 -13.01 6.94 17.75
CA ARG A 197 -14.17 6.04 17.97
C ARG A 197 -14.68 6.13 19.41
N VAL A 198 -13.79 6.06 20.39
CA VAL A 198 -14.17 6.15 21.82
C VAL A 198 -14.76 7.51 22.16
N LEU A 199 -14.26 8.59 21.56
CA LEU A 199 -14.85 9.92 21.71
C LEU A 199 -16.28 9.94 21.13
N LEU A 200 -16.48 9.44 19.91
CA LEU A 200 -17.82 9.37 19.30
C LEU A 200 -18.80 8.55 20.14
N GLU A 201 -18.36 7.38 20.63
CA GLU A 201 -19.14 6.50 21.51
C GLU A 201 -19.61 7.22 22.79
N ARG A 202 -18.82 8.17 23.31
CA ARG A 202 -19.10 8.85 24.59
C ARG A 202 -19.74 10.23 24.46
N PHE A 203 -19.82 10.79 23.26
CA PHE A 203 -20.23 12.17 23.03
C PHE A 203 -21.53 12.54 23.77
N ALA A 204 -22.59 11.72 23.63
CA ALA A 204 -23.89 12.01 24.23
C ALA A 204 -23.82 12.07 25.76
N ASN A 205 -23.04 11.18 26.37
CA ASN A 205 -22.86 11.09 27.81
C ASN A 205 -21.98 12.23 28.35
N ASP A 206 -20.82 12.46 27.73
CA ASP A 206 -19.84 13.45 28.18
C ASP A 206 -20.32 14.90 27.94
N GLN A 207 -21.17 15.12 26.93
CA GLN A 207 -21.74 16.43 26.62
C GLN A 207 -23.19 16.61 27.12
N SER A 208 -23.77 15.60 27.78
CA SER A 208 -25.14 15.64 28.31
C SER A 208 -26.20 16.00 27.25
N TYR A 209 -26.11 15.37 26.08
CA TYR A 209 -27.03 15.52 24.94
C TYR A 209 -28.17 14.47 24.97
N TRP A 210 -28.80 14.28 26.13
CA TRP A 210 -29.99 13.44 26.25
C TRP A 210 -31.27 14.24 25.94
N GLY A 211 -32.16 13.67 25.15
CA GLY A 211 -33.43 14.29 24.72
C GLY A 211 -33.27 15.58 23.91
N LYS A 212 -32.12 15.77 23.27
CA LYS A 212 -31.80 16.94 22.44
C LYS A 212 -31.36 16.49 21.05
N PRO A 213 -31.74 17.22 19.99
CA PRO A 213 -31.22 16.95 18.66
C PRO A 213 -29.72 17.25 18.60
N ILE A 214 -28.96 16.25 18.17
CA ILE A 214 -27.54 16.31 17.84
C ILE A 214 -27.44 16.51 16.34
N CYS A 215 -26.84 17.62 15.92
CA CYS A 215 -26.51 17.92 14.54
C CYS A 215 -24.99 17.81 14.32
N GLU A 216 -24.58 17.77 13.05
CA GLU A 216 -23.18 17.63 12.65
C GLU A 216 -22.26 18.65 13.35
N SER A 217 -22.67 19.93 13.40
CA SER A 217 -21.90 21.00 14.03
C SER A 217 -21.63 20.76 15.51
N ASN A 218 -22.52 20.08 16.24
CA ASN A 218 -22.31 19.77 17.65
C ASN A 218 -21.15 18.79 17.83
N ILE A 219 -21.09 17.77 16.98
CA ILE A 219 -20.02 16.75 16.99
C ILE A 219 -18.69 17.37 16.57
N VAL A 220 -18.68 18.11 15.45
CA VAL A 220 -17.45 18.70 14.90
C VAL A 220 -16.83 19.68 15.89
N ASN A 221 -17.61 20.62 16.44
CA ASN A 221 -17.11 21.61 17.41
C ASN A 221 -16.52 20.93 18.66
N TRP A 222 -17.13 19.84 19.11
CA TRP A 222 -16.62 19.09 20.26
C TRP A 222 -15.31 18.37 19.94
N LEU A 223 -15.24 17.66 18.80
CA LEU A 223 -14.02 16.98 18.37
C LEU A 223 -12.86 17.97 18.16
N GLU A 224 -13.13 19.14 17.58
CA GLU A 224 -12.13 20.20 17.43
C GLU A 224 -11.60 20.70 18.78
N SER A 225 -12.47 20.81 19.79
CA SER A 225 -12.05 21.14 21.16
C SER A 225 -11.13 20.07 21.79
N GLN A 226 -11.20 18.84 21.29
CA GLN A 226 -10.33 17.72 21.69
C GLN A 226 -9.10 17.58 20.78
N GLY A 227 -8.85 18.51 19.85
CA GLY A 227 -7.73 18.46 18.90
C GLY A 227 -7.90 17.46 17.76
N VAL A 228 -9.13 16.97 17.55
CA VAL A 228 -9.49 16.11 16.42
C VAL A 228 -10.03 16.98 15.30
N HIS A 229 -9.37 16.96 14.16
CA HIS A 229 -9.75 17.75 13.00
C HIS A 229 -10.37 16.89 11.91
N ARG A 230 -11.47 17.36 11.34
CA ARG A 230 -12.05 16.75 10.14
C ARG A 230 -11.08 16.93 8.97
N ARG A 231 -10.96 15.93 8.12
CA ARG A 231 -10.30 16.11 6.84
C ARG A 231 -11.04 17.20 6.08
N ILE A 232 -10.28 18.11 5.48
CA ILE A 232 -10.84 19.00 4.47
C ILE A 232 -11.46 18.07 3.41
N MET A 233 -12.60 18.39 2.81
CA MET A 233 -13.16 17.60 1.69
C MET A 233 -13.21 18.39 0.37
N ARG A 234 -13.04 19.71 0.44
CA ARG A 234 -13.01 20.58 -0.73
C ARG A 234 -11.64 20.61 -1.39
N GLN A 235 -11.61 20.94 -2.68
CA GLN A 235 -10.37 21.16 -3.42
C GLN A 235 -9.58 22.33 -2.79
N ASP A 236 -8.33 22.06 -2.45
CA ASP A 236 -7.38 23.04 -1.93
C ASP A 236 -6.30 23.27 -2.99
N PRO A 237 -6.19 24.50 -3.56
CA PRO A 237 -5.16 24.83 -4.54
C PRO A 237 -3.73 24.57 -4.05
N SER A 238 -3.47 24.68 -2.75
CA SER A 238 -2.15 24.42 -2.17
C SER A 238 -1.77 22.94 -2.26
N CYS A 239 -2.74 22.05 -2.05
CA CYS A 239 -2.58 20.60 -2.17
C CYS A 239 -2.26 20.20 -3.62
N LEU A 240 -2.94 20.80 -4.60
CA LEU A 240 -2.65 20.58 -6.02
C LEU A 240 -1.23 21.00 -6.38
N HIS A 241 -0.81 22.20 -5.97
CA HIS A 241 0.55 22.68 -6.21
C HIS A 241 1.58 21.70 -5.64
N ARG A 242 1.35 21.19 -4.42
CA ARG A 242 2.28 20.27 -3.79
C ARG A 242 2.35 18.91 -4.49
N ILE A 243 1.23 18.34 -4.91
CA ILE A 243 1.22 17.07 -5.67
C ILE A 243 1.93 17.24 -7.01
N LEU A 244 1.72 18.36 -7.70
CA LEU A 244 2.43 18.68 -8.94
C LEU A 244 3.95 18.79 -8.71
N GLU A 245 4.37 19.41 -7.61
CA GLU A 245 5.79 19.51 -7.23
C GLU A 245 6.40 18.12 -6.97
N LEU A 246 5.75 17.28 -6.16
CA LEU A 246 6.21 15.91 -5.88
C LEU A 246 6.37 15.09 -7.16
N ASN A 247 5.36 15.16 -8.04
CA ASN A 247 5.40 14.49 -9.33
C ASN A 247 6.50 15.04 -10.25
N ARG A 248 6.71 16.36 -10.26
CA ARG A 248 7.78 17.00 -11.05
C ARG A 248 9.14 16.54 -10.59
N THR A 249 9.38 16.53 -9.28
CA THR A 249 10.62 16.05 -8.67
C THR A 249 10.89 14.58 -9.00
N TYR A 250 9.85 13.74 -9.03
CA TYR A 250 10.00 12.35 -9.47
C TYR A 250 10.39 12.24 -10.95
N VAL A 251 9.71 12.97 -11.84
CA VAL A 251 9.99 12.98 -13.28
C VAL A 251 11.38 13.51 -13.59
N GLU A 252 11.79 14.60 -12.94
CA GLU A 252 13.11 15.22 -13.13
C GLU A 252 14.26 14.29 -12.75
N ARG A 253 14.04 13.29 -11.87
CA ARG A 253 15.08 12.31 -11.50
C ARG A 253 15.36 11.31 -12.60
N PHE A 254 14.35 10.92 -13.36
CA PHE A 254 14.52 9.90 -14.38
C PHE A 254 15.52 10.35 -15.45
N GLN A 255 16.36 9.41 -15.89
CA GLN A 255 17.34 9.62 -16.94
C GLN A 255 16.98 8.72 -18.11
N SER A 256 16.63 9.32 -19.25
CA SER A 256 16.35 8.59 -20.49
C SER A 256 17.62 8.06 -21.13
N ILE A 257 17.48 7.01 -21.94
CA ILE A 257 18.55 6.50 -22.78
C ILE A 257 18.62 7.38 -24.03
N GLY A 258 19.62 8.26 -24.08
CA GLY A 258 19.65 9.34 -25.07
C GLY A 258 18.50 10.33 -24.86
N SER A 259 17.85 10.75 -25.95
CA SER A 259 16.70 11.68 -25.93
C SER A 259 15.34 10.98 -26.02
N MET A 260 15.27 9.66 -25.95
CA MET A 260 14.05 8.89 -26.20
C MET A 260 13.64 8.02 -25.01
N LEU A 261 12.33 7.98 -24.77
CA LEU A 261 11.70 6.99 -23.91
C LEU A 261 11.42 5.75 -24.76
N ILE A 262 11.96 4.59 -24.37
CA ILE A 262 11.74 3.35 -25.11
C ILE A 262 10.37 2.78 -24.71
N HIS A 263 9.44 2.81 -25.65
CA HIS A 263 8.10 2.25 -25.47
C HIS A 263 8.14 0.76 -25.13
N ARG A 264 7.26 0.34 -24.21
CA ARG A 264 7.14 -1.05 -23.78
C ARG A 264 5.70 -1.53 -23.84
N ILE A 265 5.51 -2.74 -24.37
CA ILE A 265 4.20 -3.42 -24.39
C ILE A 265 3.63 -3.62 -22.99
N GLU A 266 4.48 -3.71 -21.97
CA GLU A 266 4.06 -3.79 -20.57
C GLU A 266 3.37 -2.51 -20.11
N THR A 267 3.79 -1.34 -20.62
CA THR A 267 3.14 -0.06 -20.33
C THR A 267 1.69 -0.06 -20.81
N ASP A 268 1.44 -0.55 -22.02
CA ASP A 268 0.07 -0.63 -22.57
C ASP A 268 -0.82 -1.51 -21.70
N LYS A 269 -0.30 -2.65 -21.25
CA LYS A 269 -1.01 -3.55 -20.34
C LYS A 269 -1.32 -2.87 -19.01
N VAL A 270 -0.36 -2.13 -18.44
CA VAL A 270 -0.57 -1.36 -17.19
C VAL A 270 -1.72 -0.36 -17.38
N LEU A 271 -1.69 0.42 -18.46
CA LEU A 271 -2.71 1.43 -18.77
C LEU A 271 -4.08 0.79 -19.03
N GLU A 272 -4.15 -0.36 -19.70
CA GLU A 272 -5.38 -1.12 -19.91
C GLU A 272 -6.01 -1.54 -18.58
N GLN A 273 -5.21 -2.11 -17.66
CA GLN A 273 -5.73 -2.53 -16.35
C GLN A 273 -6.22 -1.34 -15.53
N ILE A 274 -5.49 -0.22 -15.51
CA ILE A 274 -5.93 1.02 -14.82
C ILE A 274 -7.23 1.55 -15.42
N ARG A 275 -7.36 1.56 -16.75
CA ARG A 275 -8.62 1.95 -17.42
C ARG A 275 -9.79 1.03 -17.09
N SER A 276 -9.53 -0.23 -16.77
CA SER A 276 -10.55 -1.17 -16.28
C SER A 276 -10.88 -1.02 -14.79
N GLY A 277 -10.21 -0.10 -14.07
CA GLY A 277 -10.39 0.13 -12.63
C GLY A 277 -9.63 -0.85 -11.73
N LYS A 278 -8.68 -1.61 -12.30
CA LYS A 278 -7.83 -2.52 -11.53
C LYS A 278 -6.52 -1.85 -11.11
N SER A 279 -5.95 -2.34 -10.02
CA SER A 279 -4.60 -1.97 -9.57
C SER A 279 -3.57 -2.96 -10.14
N VAL A 280 -2.31 -2.52 -10.25
CA VAL A 280 -1.25 -3.27 -10.94
C VAL A 280 -0.03 -3.46 -10.04
N ILE A 281 0.53 -4.67 -10.05
CA ILE A 281 1.83 -4.98 -9.46
C ILE A 281 2.84 -5.09 -10.61
N LEU A 282 3.73 -4.12 -10.70
CA LEU A 282 4.78 -4.03 -11.71
C LEU A 282 6.07 -4.69 -11.20
N GLN A 283 6.33 -5.90 -11.67
CA GLN A 283 7.51 -6.69 -11.31
C GLN A 283 8.61 -6.53 -12.34
N GLY A 284 9.86 -6.77 -11.94
CA GLY A 284 10.99 -6.87 -12.87
C GLY A 284 12.31 -6.96 -12.12
N SER A 285 13.33 -7.50 -12.77
CA SER A 285 14.69 -7.55 -12.21
C SER A 285 15.31 -6.16 -12.03
N ALA A 286 16.45 -6.09 -11.33
CA ALA A 286 17.21 -4.85 -11.19
C ALA A 286 17.64 -4.34 -12.57
N GLY A 287 17.53 -3.02 -12.81
CA GLY A 287 17.87 -2.42 -14.10
C GLY A 287 16.92 -2.76 -15.26
N ALA A 288 15.89 -3.59 -15.04
CA ALA A 288 14.95 -4.01 -16.09
C ALA A 288 14.11 -2.87 -16.69
N GLY A 289 14.12 -1.66 -16.12
CA GLY A 289 13.41 -0.50 -16.67
C GLY A 289 12.01 -0.25 -16.09
N LYS A 290 11.74 -0.69 -14.86
CA LYS A 290 10.47 -0.40 -14.14
C LYS A 290 10.15 1.09 -14.11
N SER A 291 11.10 1.91 -13.67
CA SER A 291 10.95 3.36 -13.66
C SER A 291 10.71 3.94 -15.06
N GLY A 292 11.29 3.36 -16.11
CA GLY A 292 11.01 3.78 -17.50
C GLY A 292 9.56 3.53 -17.92
N CYS A 293 9.00 2.37 -17.55
CA CYS A 293 7.59 2.06 -17.76
C CYS A 293 6.68 3.01 -16.94
N ILE A 294 7.03 3.29 -15.68
CA ILE A 294 6.29 4.28 -14.85
C ILE A 294 6.32 5.67 -15.48
N GLN A 295 7.44 6.11 -16.04
CA GLN A 295 7.54 7.40 -16.73
C GLN A 295 6.65 7.46 -17.98
N GLU A 296 6.57 6.36 -18.72
CA GLU A 296 5.66 6.27 -19.87
C GLU A 296 4.19 6.34 -19.42
N VAL A 297 3.84 5.62 -18.35
CA VAL A 297 2.52 5.71 -17.72
C VAL A 297 2.24 7.15 -17.29
N ILE A 298 3.17 7.81 -16.60
CA ILE A 298 3.02 9.21 -16.17
C ILE A 298 2.80 10.14 -17.36
N GLN A 299 3.50 9.95 -18.47
CA GLN A 299 3.32 10.77 -19.67
C GLN A 299 1.89 10.62 -20.21
N VAL A 300 1.39 9.38 -20.33
CA VAL A 300 0.01 9.12 -20.77
C VAL A 300 -1.02 9.66 -19.79
N LEU A 301 -0.77 9.58 -18.48
CA LEU A 301 -1.67 10.13 -17.45
C LEU A 301 -1.73 11.66 -17.53
N LYS A 302 -0.60 12.34 -17.75
CA LYS A 302 -0.55 13.79 -17.98
C LYS A 302 -1.32 14.18 -19.25
N ASP A 303 -1.06 13.49 -20.35
CA ASP A 303 -1.69 13.79 -21.65
C ASP A 303 -3.21 13.51 -21.63
N SER A 304 -3.66 12.59 -20.77
CA SER A 304 -5.07 12.28 -20.56
C SER A 304 -5.73 13.08 -19.43
N GLU A 305 -5.01 14.04 -18.83
CA GLU A 305 -5.45 14.85 -17.67
C GLU A 305 -5.94 14.01 -16.47
N ILE A 306 -5.38 12.81 -16.28
CA ILE A 306 -5.73 11.92 -15.15
C ILE A 306 -4.86 12.30 -13.95
N PRO A 307 -5.43 12.70 -12.80
CA PRO A 307 -4.66 13.02 -11.61
C PRO A 307 -3.88 11.81 -11.08
N PHE A 308 -2.64 12.03 -10.67
CA PHE A 308 -1.81 10.98 -10.12
C PHE A 308 -0.88 11.52 -9.03
N LEU A 309 -0.38 10.62 -8.19
CA LEU A 309 0.65 10.93 -7.20
C LEU A 309 1.67 9.80 -7.18
N VAL A 310 2.95 10.14 -7.33
CA VAL A 310 4.05 9.19 -7.20
C VAL A 310 4.69 9.31 -5.82
N LEU A 311 4.75 8.19 -5.11
CA LEU A 311 5.40 8.04 -3.82
C LEU A 311 6.69 7.23 -4.01
N SER A 312 7.83 7.89 -3.83
CA SER A 312 9.17 7.29 -3.91
C SER A 312 9.60 6.87 -2.50
N LEU A 313 9.43 5.58 -2.19
CA LEU A 313 9.56 5.06 -0.82
C LEU A 313 11.01 4.94 -0.33
N ASP A 314 11.98 5.08 -1.23
CA ASP A 314 13.41 5.19 -0.96
C ASP A 314 13.83 6.55 -0.38
N LYS A 315 13.13 7.63 -0.78
CA LYS A 315 13.44 9.03 -0.38
C LYS A 315 12.69 9.43 0.88
N ASP A 316 11.37 9.27 0.84
CA ASP A 316 10.45 9.74 1.86
C ASP A 316 9.81 8.49 2.46
N GLN A 317 10.45 7.97 3.49
CA GLN A 317 10.07 6.72 4.14
C GLN A 317 8.76 6.92 4.93
N PRO A 318 7.73 6.07 4.73
CA PRO A 318 6.50 6.17 5.51
C PRO A 318 6.74 5.91 6.99
N GLU A 319 6.34 6.85 7.84
CA GLU A 319 6.46 6.73 9.30
C GLU A 319 5.09 6.82 9.99
N ARG A 320 4.89 5.92 10.96
CA ARG A 320 3.75 5.82 11.90
C ARG A 320 2.35 5.67 11.30
N SER A 321 1.87 6.61 10.49
CA SER A 321 0.52 6.59 9.90
C SER A 321 0.47 7.29 8.52
N PRO A 322 -0.56 7.01 7.69
CA PRO A 322 -0.74 7.70 6.40
C PRO A 322 -0.78 9.23 6.52
N ASP A 323 -1.38 9.78 7.57
CA ASP A 323 -1.46 11.22 7.79
C ASP A 323 -0.11 11.84 8.13
N GLN A 324 0.67 11.16 8.96
CA GLN A 324 2.02 11.63 9.29
C GLN A 324 2.93 11.56 8.07
N TYR A 325 2.77 10.51 7.25
CA TYR A 325 3.46 10.43 5.99
C TYR A 325 3.07 11.55 5.03
N GLY A 326 1.78 11.90 4.97
CA GLY A 326 1.31 13.07 4.23
C GLY A 326 1.98 14.37 4.69
N ARG A 327 2.04 14.61 6.00
CA ARG A 327 2.72 15.79 6.55
C ARG A 327 4.22 15.82 6.25
N LEU A 328 4.89 14.67 6.25
CA LEU A 328 6.29 14.56 5.83
C LEU A 328 6.48 15.01 4.37
N LEU A 329 5.46 14.77 3.54
CA LEU A 329 5.41 15.20 2.14
C LEU A 329 4.88 16.63 1.98
N ASP A 330 4.70 17.40 3.05
CA ASP A 330 4.05 18.72 3.07
C ASP A 330 2.61 18.71 2.51
N LEU A 331 1.91 17.58 2.61
CA LEU A 331 0.48 17.47 2.31
C LEU A 331 -0.35 17.78 3.56
N PRO A 332 -1.59 18.29 3.39
CA PRO A 332 -2.44 18.65 4.53
C PRO A 332 -2.84 17.43 5.38
N ASP A 333 -2.97 16.27 4.74
CA ASP A 333 -3.40 15.00 5.30
C ASP A 333 -2.80 13.83 4.49
N SER A 334 -3.34 12.62 4.62
CA SER A 334 -2.77 11.45 3.96
C SER A 334 -2.65 11.59 2.43
N PRO A 335 -1.63 10.99 1.79
CA PRO A 335 -1.45 11.06 0.33
C PRO A 335 -2.67 10.59 -0.47
N VAL A 336 -3.41 9.63 0.08
CA VAL A 336 -4.63 9.08 -0.52
C VAL A 336 -5.75 10.11 -0.50
N ALA A 337 -5.99 10.74 0.65
CA ALA A 337 -7.04 11.75 0.81
C ALA A 337 -6.73 13.00 -0.04
N ALA A 338 -5.47 13.44 -0.05
CA ALA A 338 -4.97 14.51 -0.91
C ALA A 338 -5.22 14.23 -2.41
N LEU A 339 -4.90 13.01 -2.87
CA LEU A 339 -5.13 12.62 -4.27
C LEU A 339 -6.62 12.52 -4.60
N TYR A 340 -7.42 11.89 -3.74
CA TYR A 340 -8.88 11.78 -3.90
C TYR A 340 -9.54 13.15 -4.08
N ARG A 341 -9.15 14.11 -3.24
CA ARG A 341 -9.63 15.50 -3.27
C ARG A 341 -9.34 16.19 -4.61
N ILE A 342 -8.11 16.06 -5.11
CA ILE A 342 -7.73 16.65 -6.40
C ILE A 342 -8.50 16.00 -7.54
N ALA A 343 -8.70 14.67 -7.47
CA ALA A 343 -9.41 13.93 -8.49
C ALA A 343 -10.87 14.40 -8.65
N GLY A 344 -11.52 14.87 -7.58
CA GLY A 344 -12.86 15.44 -7.66
C GLY A 344 -13.89 14.50 -8.28
N GLY A 345 -13.75 13.19 -8.03
CA GLY A 345 -14.58 12.12 -8.61
C GLY A 345 -14.09 11.56 -9.95
N GLN A 346 -13.06 12.16 -10.57
CA GLN A 346 -12.39 11.57 -11.72
C GLN A 346 -11.54 10.34 -11.30
N ARG A 347 -11.15 9.54 -12.30
CA ARG A 347 -10.16 8.48 -12.10
C ARG A 347 -8.83 9.09 -11.70
N CYS A 348 -8.13 8.46 -10.78
CA CYS A 348 -6.80 8.88 -10.40
C CYS A 348 -5.90 7.70 -10.04
N VAL A 349 -4.59 7.91 -10.11
CA VAL A 349 -3.60 6.83 -9.96
C VAL A 349 -2.62 7.14 -8.84
N LEU A 350 -2.52 6.24 -7.86
CA LEU A 350 -1.50 6.29 -6.81
C LEU A 350 -0.37 5.32 -7.15
N ILE A 351 0.85 5.84 -7.32
CA ILE A 351 2.00 5.06 -7.77
C ILE A 351 2.98 4.93 -6.60
N PHE A 352 3.28 3.70 -6.21
CA PHE A 352 4.31 3.36 -5.24
C PHE A 352 5.54 2.84 -5.99
N ASP A 353 6.61 3.62 -6.03
CA ASP A 353 7.88 3.20 -6.62
C ASP A 353 8.89 2.76 -5.55
N GLN A 354 9.74 1.83 -5.93
CA GLN A 354 10.83 1.27 -5.12
C GLN A 354 10.39 0.67 -3.77
N LEU A 355 9.35 -0.18 -3.76
CA LEU A 355 8.99 -0.93 -2.54
C LEU A 355 10.11 -1.86 -2.06
N ASP A 356 11.06 -2.23 -2.92
CA ASP A 356 12.26 -2.97 -2.56
C ASP A 356 13.17 -2.21 -1.58
N ALA A 357 12.96 -0.90 -1.38
CA ALA A 357 13.60 -0.14 -0.31
C ALA A 357 13.06 -0.53 1.09
N LEU A 358 11.87 -1.14 1.16
CA LEU A 358 11.22 -1.58 2.41
C LEU A 358 11.76 -2.94 2.91
N ARG A 359 13.07 -3.20 2.88
CA ARG A 359 13.60 -4.53 3.22
C ARG A 359 13.42 -4.89 4.68
N TRP A 360 12.98 -6.13 4.93
CA TRP A 360 12.65 -6.71 6.25
C TRP A 360 13.87 -7.04 7.11
N THR A 361 14.79 -6.10 7.30
CA THR A 361 15.96 -6.34 8.15
C THR A 361 15.84 -5.77 9.55
N ASN A 362 14.90 -4.85 9.83
CA ASN A 362 14.74 -4.22 11.15
C ASN A 362 13.27 -3.89 11.51
N SER A 363 12.99 -3.60 12.79
CA SER A 363 11.66 -3.22 13.32
C SER A 363 11.02 -1.98 12.69
N ARG A 364 11.81 -1.14 12.01
CA ARG A 364 11.30 0.01 11.25
C ARG A 364 10.53 -0.41 10.00
N THR A 365 10.91 -1.52 9.37
CA THR A 365 10.31 -1.99 8.13
C THR A 365 8.86 -2.46 8.30
N SER A 366 8.53 -3.09 9.44
CA SER A 366 7.15 -3.51 9.71
C SER A 366 6.21 -2.31 9.77
N THR A 367 6.67 -1.19 10.35
CA THR A 367 5.90 0.05 10.45
C THR A 367 5.63 0.64 9.06
N MET A 368 6.61 0.66 8.17
CA MET A 368 6.47 1.22 6.81
C MET A 368 5.45 0.44 5.97
N LEU A 369 5.49 -0.89 6.06
CA LEU A 369 4.53 -1.76 5.37
C LEU A 369 3.12 -1.61 5.94
N ASP A 370 2.98 -1.43 7.25
CA ASP A 370 1.68 -1.18 7.87
C ASP A 370 1.09 0.16 7.44
N VAL A 371 1.91 1.20 7.25
CA VAL A 371 1.47 2.46 6.64
C VAL A 371 1.02 2.26 5.19
N CYS A 372 1.73 1.44 4.40
CA CYS A 372 1.30 1.08 3.05
C CYS A 372 -0.04 0.32 3.04
N LYS A 373 -0.23 -0.65 3.95
CA LYS A 373 -1.52 -1.35 4.14
C LYS A 373 -2.63 -0.36 4.48
N ALA A 374 -2.36 0.57 5.39
CA ALA A 374 -3.33 1.58 5.79
C ALA A 374 -3.71 2.49 4.61
N MET A 375 -2.76 2.90 3.76
CA MET A 375 -3.07 3.65 2.54
C MET A 375 -3.89 2.83 1.53
N ILE A 376 -3.58 1.55 1.33
CA ILE A 376 -4.39 0.67 0.46
C ILE A 376 -5.82 0.53 0.98
N ARG A 377 -5.99 0.40 2.31
CA ARG A 377 -7.32 0.40 2.94
C ARG A 377 -8.03 1.72 2.71
N GLN A 378 -7.37 2.87 2.96
CA GLN A 378 -7.97 4.18 2.66
C GLN A 378 -8.44 4.28 1.20
N VAL A 379 -7.67 3.76 0.24
CA VAL A 379 -8.09 3.70 -1.17
C VAL A 379 -9.38 2.90 -1.36
N GLN A 380 -9.50 1.72 -0.75
CA GLN A 380 -10.71 0.90 -0.82
C GLN A 380 -11.92 1.62 -0.24
N GLU A 381 -11.72 2.27 0.90
CA GLU A 381 -12.75 2.96 1.65
C GLU A 381 -13.25 4.22 0.89
N PHE A 382 -12.35 5.04 0.34
CA PHE A 382 -12.72 6.16 -0.54
C PHE A 382 -13.46 5.70 -1.80
N ASN A 383 -13.03 4.60 -2.43
CA ASN A 383 -13.69 4.05 -3.61
C ASN A 383 -15.10 3.51 -3.28
N HIS A 384 -15.29 2.92 -2.09
CA HIS A 384 -16.55 2.30 -1.70
C HIS A 384 -17.58 3.31 -1.16
N HIS A 385 -17.16 4.22 -0.28
CA HIS A 385 -18.07 5.10 0.46
C HIS A 385 -18.27 6.46 -0.21
N GLU A 386 -17.25 6.97 -0.88
CA GLU A 386 -17.22 8.32 -1.47
C GLU A 386 -17.21 8.29 -3.01
N GLY A 387 -17.47 7.12 -3.61
CA GLY A 387 -17.53 6.95 -5.07
C GLY A 387 -16.21 7.19 -5.81
N GLY A 388 -15.07 7.12 -5.11
CA GLY A 388 -13.75 7.31 -5.69
C GLY A 388 -13.40 6.28 -6.77
N GLN A 389 -12.50 6.67 -7.67
CA GLN A 389 -11.94 5.79 -8.71
C GLN A 389 -10.41 5.79 -8.67
N ILE A 390 -9.86 5.47 -7.51
CA ILE A 390 -8.42 5.41 -7.28
C ILE A 390 -7.91 4.01 -7.66
N SER A 391 -6.96 3.94 -8.59
CA SER A 391 -6.20 2.72 -8.91
C SER A 391 -4.75 2.86 -8.42
N CYS A 392 -4.13 1.75 -8.03
CA CYS A 392 -2.77 1.74 -7.53
C CYS A 392 -1.80 1.06 -8.49
N ILE A 393 -0.57 1.58 -8.61
CA ILE A 393 0.56 0.88 -9.24
C ILE A 393 1.61 0.62 -8.18
N PHE A 394 2.03 -0.64 -8.04
CA PHE A 394 3.07 -1.06 -7.10
C PHE A 394 4.28 -1.58 -7.86
N ALA A 395 5.39 -0.85 -7.85
CA ALA A 395 6.62 -1.29 -8.49
C ALA A 395 7.58 -1.95 -7.48
N VAL A 396 7.96 -3.19 -7.75
CA VAL A 396 8.78 -4.01 -6.86
C VAL A 396 9.71 -4.93 -7.65
N ARG A 397 10.84 -5.33 -7.07
CA ARG A 397 11.69 -6.36 -7.69
C ARG A 397 10.99 -7.71 -7.61
N THR A 398 11.10 -8.51 -8.67
CA THR A 398 10.49 -9.85 -8.73
C THR A 398 10.93 -10.71 -7.55
N PHE A 399 12.23 -10.73 -7.25
CA PHE A 399 12.79 -11.48 -6.13
C PHE A 399 12.22 -11.05 -4.77
N ASP A 400 12.11 -9.75 -4.51
CA ASP A 400 11.62 -9.24 -3.23
C ASP A 400 10.14 -9.61 -3.04
N TYR A 401 9.33 -9.48 -4.09
CA TYR A 401 7.94 -9.94 -4.06
C TYR A 401 7.82 -11.46 -3.86
N GLU A 402 8.78 -12.24 -4.38
CA GLU A 402 8.75 -13.69 -4.25
C GLU A 402 9.23 -14.21 -2.90
N THR A 403 10.08 -13.45 -2.22
CA THR A 403 10.73 -13.90 -0.98
C THR A 403 10.15 -13.26 0.27
N ASP A 404 9.52 -12.09 0.16
CA ASP A 404 8.93 -11.36 1.29
C ASP A 404 7.44 -11.74 1.49
N PRO A 405 7.09 -12.47 2.56
CA PRO A 405 5.70 -12.83 2.84
C PRO A 405 4.83 -11.62 3.17
N GLY A 406 5.40 -10.55 3.71
CA GLY A 406 4.68 -9.33 4.04
C GLY A 406 4.28 -8.52 2.81
N LEU A 407 5.15 -8.42 1.80
CA LEU A 407 4.79 -7.85 0.49
C LEU A 407 3.73 -8.68 -0.22
N ARG A 408 3.82 -10.01 -0.13
CA ARG A 408 2.77 -10.91 -0.66
C ARG A 408 1.45 -10.70 0.07
N ASN A 409 1.45 -10.62 1.39
CA ASN A 409 0.25 -10.41 2.20
C ASN A 409 -0.35 -9.01 2.03
N LEU A 410 0.48 -7.99 1.77
CA LEU A 410 0.04 -6.63 1.45
C LEU A 410 -0.81 -6.60 0.19
N LEU A 411 -0.39 -7.36 -0.84
CA LEU A 411 -0.97 -7.30 -2.19
C LEU A 411 -1.96 -8.45 -2.48
N ASN A 412 -1.87 -9.55 -1.72
CA ASN A 412 -2.78 -10.69 -1.75
C ASN A 412 -3.18 -11.09 -0.32
N PRO A 413 -3.95 -10.27 0.42
CA PRO A 413 -4.51 -10.69 1.70
C PRO A 413 -5.41 -11.92 1.50
N SER A 414 -5.43 -12.83 2.48
CA SER A 414 -6.07 -14.15 2.41
C SER A 414 -7.54 -14.10 1.94
N ARG A 415 -7.99 -15.17 1.29
CA ARG A 415 -9.22 -15.35 0.48
C ARG A 415 -10.58 -15.07 1.16
N ASP A 416 -10.62 -14.64 2.42
CA ASP A 416 -11.87 -14.54 3.19
C ASP A 416 -12.60 -13.19 3.02
N ASP A 417 -11.96 -12.18 2.40
CA ASP A 417 -12.51 -10.81 2.23
C ASP A 417 -12.88 -10.48 0.76
N LYS A 418 -13.58 -11.39 0.08
CA LYS A 418 -13.87 -11.25 -1.37
C LYS A 418 -14.77 -10.07 -1.76
N THR A 419 -15.37 -9.36 -0.82
CA THR A 419 -16.39 -8.34 -1.11
C THR A 419 -15.86 -6.91 -1.21
N GLN A 420 -14.62 -6.62 -0.77
CA GLN A 420 -14.13 -5.23 -0.66
C GLN A 420 -12.65 -5.02 -1.05
N GLN A 421 -12.05 -5.97 -1.78
CA GLN A 421 -10.63 -5.87 -2.13
C GLN A 421 -10.38 -5.21 -3.50
N LEU A 422 -9.33 -4.39 -3.58
CA LEU A 422 -8.75 -3.95 -4.85
C LEU A 422 -8.37 -5.18 -5.69
N ARG A 423 -8.75 -5.16 -6.97
CA ARG A 423 -8.36 -6.20 -7.92
C ARG A 423 -6.96 -5.90 -8.42
N TRP A 424 -6.02 -6.79 -8.10
CA TRP A 424 -4.62 -6.68 -8.50
C TRP A 424 -4.32 -7.54 -9.73
N GLU A 425 -3.56 -6.99 -10.66
CA GLU A 425 -2.99 -7.73 -11.80
C GLU A 425 -1.47 -7.60 -11.77
N THR A 426 -0.77 -8.72 -11.95
CA THR A 426 0.69 -8.74 -11.96
C THR A 426 1.21 -8.62 -13.39
N ILE A 427 2.08 -7.65 -13.64
CA ILE A 427 2.75 -7.43 -14.92
C ILE A 427 4.25 -7.49 -14.69
N THR A 428 4.91 -8.43 -15.36
CA THR A 428 6.37 -8.62 -15.25
C THR A 428 7.06 -7.96 -16.44
N ILE A 429 7.91 -6.98 -16.14
CA ILE A 429 8.80 -6.34 -17.12
C ILE A 429 10.00 -7.24 -17.37
N GLY A 430 10.15 -7.63 -18.64
CA GLY A 430 11.29 -8.40 -19.12
C GLY A 430 12.46 -7.53 -19.60
N LEU A 431 13.38 -8.17 -20.32
CA LEU A 431 14.46 -7.50 -21.05
C LEU A 431 13.91 -6.70 -22.26
N LEU A 432 14.69 -5.74 -22.76
CA LEU A 432 14.37 -5.04 -24.01
C LEU A 432 14.43 -5.99 -25.19
N SER A 433 13.54 -5.81 -26.16
CA SER A 433 13.60 -6.54 -27.42
C SER A 433 14.88 -6.16 -28.19
N LYS A 434 15.42 -7.09 -28.99
CA LYS A 434 16.57 -6.81 -29.86
C LYS A 434 16.32 -5.63 -30.80
N ALA A 435 15.08 -5.46 -31.28
CA ALA A 435 14.69 -4.33 -32.12
C ALA A 435 14.79 -3.00 -31.36
N ASN A 436 14.32 -2.95 -30.11
CA ASN A 436 14.44 -1.74 -29.28
C ASN A 436 15.91 -1.40 -29.01
N VAL A 437 16.75 -2.39 -28.71
CA VAL A 437 18.19 -2.15 -28.51
C VAL A 437 18.85 -1.67 -29.81
N GLN A 438 18.51 -2.27 -30.95
CA GLN A 438 19.04 -1.88 -32.26
C GLN A 438 18.63 -0.45 -32.64
N SER A 439 17.43 0.00 -32.27
CA SER A 439 16.99 1.38 -32.53
C SER A 439 17.88 2.44 -31.85
N VAL A 440 18.50 2.08 -30.72
CA VAL A 440 19.40 2.97 -29.96
C VAL A 440 20.86 2.83 -30.40
N THR A 441 21.30 1.60 -30.67
CA THR A 441 22.71 1.25 -30.96
C THR A 441 23.07 1.35 -32.44
N GLY A 442 22.06 1.35 -33.33
CA GLY A 442 22.22 1.41 -34.78
C GLY A 442 22.69 0.08 -35.40
N ASP A 443 23.22 0.17 -36.62
CA ASP A 443 23.63 -0.99 -37.45
C ASP A 443 24.84 -1.78 -36.90
N SER A 444 25.45 -1.30 -35.81
CA SER A 444 26.55 -1.98 -35.14
C SER A 444 26.09 -3.18 -34.29
N TYR A 445 24.85 -3.15 -33.79
CA TYR A 445 24.35 -4.15 -32.83
C TYR A 445 24.38 -5.60 -33.31
N PRO A 446 23.95 -5.92 -34.56
CA PRO A 446 24.02 -7.29 -35.07
C PRO A 446 25.46 -7.81 -35.18
N LYS A 447 26.46 -6.92 -35.22
CA LYS A 447 27.89 -7.27 -35.34
C LYS A 447 28.57 -7.50 -33.98
N LEU A 448 27.89 -7.16 -32.88
CA LEU A 448 28.42 -7.36 -31.53
C LEU A 448 28.36 -8.84 -31.12
N SER A 449 29.19 -9.24 -30.16
CA SER A 449 29.14 -10.59 -29.59
C SER A 449 27.76 -10.90 -28.99
N VAL A 450 27.34 -12.17 -29.03
CA VAL A 450 26.05 -12.62 -28.47
C VAL A 450 25.90 -12.24 -26.99
N ARG A 451 27.01 -12.25 -26.25
CA ARG A 451 27.04 -11.83 -24.84
C ARG A 451 26.76 -10.35 -24.68
N LEU A 452 27.44 -9.50 -25.45
CA LEU A 452 27.21 -8.06 -25.40
C LEU A 452 25.79 -7.72 -25.87
N GLN A 453 25.28 -8.39 -26.92
CA GLN A 453 23.88 -8.25 -27.35
C GLN A 453 22.89 -8.56 -26.21
N THR A 454 23.18 -9.58 -25.41
CA THR A 454 22.34 -9.96 -24.24
C THR A 454 22.48 -8.95 -23.11
N LEU A 455 23.70 -8.51 -22.82
CA LEU A 455 23.99 -7.51 -21.78
C LEU A 455 23.24 -6.19 -22.04
N LEU A 456 23.18 -5.75 -23.30
CA LEU A 456 22.54 -4.51 -23.73
C LEU A 456 21.01 -4.59 -23.78
N GLN A 457 20.40 -5.77 -23.64
CA GLN A 457 18.95 -5.87 -23.49
C GLN A 457 18.49 -5.38 -22.10
N THR A 458 19.39 -5.20 -21.14
CA THR A 458 19.09 -4.51 -19.89
C THR A 458 19.21 -3.00 -20.07
N PRO A 459 18.14 -2.21 -19.84
CA PRO A 459 18.15 -0.75 -20.03
C PRO A 459 19.31 0.01 -19.36
N SER A 460 19.63 -0.33 -18.10
CA SER A 460 20.75 0.31 -17.39
C SER A 460 22.09 0.10 -18.09
N ASN A 461 22.32 -1.10 -18.63
CA ASN A 461 23.56 -1.44 -19.32
C ASN A 461 23.62 -0.74 -20.67
N LEU A 462 22.48 -0.68 -21.38
CA LEU A 462 22.36 0.06 -22.62
C LEU A 462 22.67 1.55 -22.42
N TYR A 463 22.15 2.18 -21.36
CA TYR A 463 22.48 3.56 -21.01
C TYR A 463 23.99 3.75 -20.88
N ILE A 464 24.67 2.92 -20.08
CA ILE A 464 26.11 3.04 -19.85
C ILE A 464 26.87 2.91 -21.17
N TRP A 465 26.51 1.91 -21.99
CA TRP A 465 27.14 1.71 -23.29
C TRP A 465 26.98 2.92 -24.23
N THR A 466 25.85 3.62 -24.18
CA THR A 466 25.64 4.85 -24.98
C THR A 466 26.51 6.02 -24.54
N GLN A 467 26.98 6.05 -23.29
CA GLN A 467 27.86 7.12 -22.79
C GLN A 467 29.34 6.89 -23.14
N ILE A 468 29.72 5.65 -23.48
CA ILE A 468 31.09 5.31 -23.85
C ILE A 468 31.33 5.70 -25.31
N LYS A 469 32.31 6.58 -25.52
CA LYS A 469 32.73 7.08 -26.84
C LYS A 469 33.71 6.14 -27.53
N SER A 470 34.50 5.41 -26.74
CA SER A 470 35.51 4.45 -27.21
C SER A 470 34.90 3.24 -27.91
N GLU A 471 35.52 2.76 -28.99
CA GLU A 471 35.17 1.50 -29.67
C GLU A 471 35.43 0.25 -28.80
N VAL A 472 36.22 0.38 -27.72
CA VAL A 472 36.49 -0.70 -26.75
C VAL A 472 35.20 -1.25 -26.15
N LYS A 473 34.14 -0.43 -26.06
CA LYS A 473 32.80 -0.85 -25.62
C LYS A 473 32.21 -2.02 -26.40
N ASN A 474 32.64 -2.24 -27.65
CA ASN A 474 32.16 -3.31 -28.51
C ASN A 474 32.80 -4.67 -28.19
N THR A 475 33.88 -4.68 -27.40
CA THR A 475 34.61 -5.88 -26.97
C THR A 475 34.27 -6.33 -25.55
N VAL A 476 33.50 -5.51 -24.82
CA VAL A 476 33.10 -5.77 -23.43
C VAL A 476 32.18 -6.99 -23.35
N THR A 477 32.37 -7.82 -22.32
CA THR A 477 31.58 -9.05 -22.10
C THR A 477 30.79 -9.06 -20.78
N THR A 478 31.10 -8.17 -19.85
CA THR A 478 30.45 -8.09 -18.53
C THR A 478 30.10 -6.66 -18.11
N LEU A 479 29.14 -6.51 -17.20
CA LEU A 479 28.77 -5.22 -16.63
C LEU A 479 29.95 -4.51 -15.95
N PHE A 480 30.77 -5.25 -15.20
CA PHE A 480 31.94 -4.68 -14.53
C PHE A 480 32.90 -4.00 -15.53
N GLN A 481 33.24 -4.69 -16.63
CA GLN A 481 34.11 -4.14 -17.68
C GLN A 481 33.49 -2.90 -18.33
N LEU A 482 32.17 -2.91 -18.54
CA LEU A 482 31.44 -1.77 -19.09
C LEU A 482 31.54 -0.54 -18.18
N MET A 483 31.46 -0.76 -16.86
CA MET A 483 31.46 0.33 -15.89
C MET A 483 32.86 0.84 -15.57
N ASP A 484 33.85 -0.05 -15.56
CA ASP A 484 35.26 0.36 -15.48
C ASP A 484 35.66 1.22 -16.68
N GLU A 485 35.33 0.81 -17.91
CA GLU A 485 35.62 1.60 -19.12
C GLU A 485 34.96 2.99 -19.08
N TRP A 486 33.69 3.07 -18.66
CA TRP A 486 33.02 4.35 -18.53
C TRP A 486 33.61 5.22 -17.41
N TRP A 487 34.05 4.61 -16.31
CA TRP A 487 34.69 5.33 -15.21
C TRP A 487 36.05 5.92 -15.63
N GLN A 488 36.89 5.16 -16.32
CA GLN A 488 38.17 5.67 -16.85
C GLN A 488 37.96 6.83 -17.84
N GLN A 489 36.96 6.71 -18.72
CA GLN A 489 36.56 7.81 -19.61
C GLN A 489 36.09 9.04 -18.80
N THR A 490 35.31 8.84 -17.74
CA THR A 490 34.81 9.92 -16.87
C THR A 490 35.97 10.67 -16.20
N LEU A 491 36.98 9.96 -15.68
CA LEU A 491 38.17 10.58 -15.09
C LEU A 491 38.91 11.46 -16.09
N THR A 492 39.06 10.98 -17.33
CA THR A 492 39.71 11.72 -18.42
C THR A 492 38.88 12.94 -18.83
N ASP A 493 37.56 12.79 -18.94
CA ASP A 493 36.64 13.89 -19.28
C ASP A 493 36.63 14.96 -18.15
N CYS A 494 36.71 14.57 -16.87
CA CYS A 494 36.84 15.50 -15.75
C CYS A 494 38.17 16.27 -15.75
N GLU A 495 39.27 15.58 -16.07
CA GLU A 495 40.60 16.20 -16.19
C GLU A 495 40.62 17.24 -17.32
N SER A 496 40.00 16.92 -18.47
CA SER A 496 39.85 17.85 -19.59
C SER A 496 39.05 19.12 -19.25
N LYS A 497 38.19 19.04 -18.22
CA LYS A 497 37.39 20.16 -17.69
C LYS A 497 38.09 20.91 -16.55
N GLY A 498 39.35 20.59 -16.25
CA GLY A 498 40.17 21.28 -15.25
C GLY A 498 40.03 20.75 -13.83
N VAL A 499 39.41 19.58 -13.61
CA VAL A 499 39.34 18.93 -12.30
C VAL A 499 40.35 17.80 -12.24
N ALA A 500 41.33 17.89 -11.33
CA ALA A 500 42.34 16.85 -11.17
C ALA A 500 41.70 15.48 -10.85
N ILE A 501 42.26 14.41 -11.40
CA ILE A 501 41.81 13.02 -11.16
C ILE A 501 41.72 12.72 -9.65
N ASN A 502 42.72 13.13 -8.87
CA ASN A 502 42.73 12.93 -7.42
C ASN A 502 41.57 13.64 -6.71
N ALA A 503 41.20 14.85 -7.14
CA ALA A 503 40.07 15.58 -6.57
C ALA A 503 38.75 14.89 -6.89
N THR A 504 38.60 14.41 -8.13
CA THR A 504 37.44 13.63 -8.57
C THR A 504 37.28 12.36 -7.74
N THR A 505 38.36 11.58 -7.57
CA THR A 505 38.36 10.33 -6.78
C THR A 505 38.10 10.59 -5.30
N GLN A 506 38.62 11.68 -4.73
CA GLN A 506 38.35 12.05 -3.33
C GLN A 506 36.88 12.45 -3.11
N CYS A 507 36.34 13.32 -3.97
CA CYS A 507 34.93 13.70 -3.93
C CYS A 507 34.03 12.46 -4.04
N TYR A 508 34.41 11.55 -4.94
CA TYR A 508 33.73 10.29 -5.16
C TYR A 508 33.72 9.38 -3.91
N ASN A 509 34.89 9.15 -3.28
CA ASN A 509 34.99 8.33 -2.06
C ASN A 509 34.20 8.93 -0.88
N GLN A 510 34.15 10.25 -0.78
CA GLN A 510 33.31 10.94 0.23
C GLN A 510 31.82 10.66 0.02
N LEU A 511 31.34 10.67 -1.23
CA LEU A 511 29.95 10.35 -1.56
C LEU A 511 29.59 8.92 -1.13
N ILE A 512 30.40 7.91 -1.51
CA ILE A 512 30.13 6.52 -1.11
C ILE A 512 30.08 6.39 0.41
N THR A 513 31.08 6.95 1.09
CA THR A 513 31.20 6.82 2.55
C THR A 513 29.98 7.45 3.24
N SER A 514 29.51 8.60 2.74
CA SER A 514 28.31 9.26 3.25
C SER A 514 27.04 8.45 2.95
N MET A 515 26.87 7.94 1.72
CA MET A 515 25.71 7.12 1.35
C MET A 515 25.64 5.81 2.16
N ARG A 516 26.79 5.14 2.34
CA ARG A 516 26.92 3.88 3.11
C ARG A 516 26.63 4.09 4.59
N SER A 517 27.20 5.13 5.20
CA SER A 517 27.00 5.41 6.64
C SER A 517 25.57 5.84 6.99
N ARG A 518 24.85 6.42 6.03
CA ARG A 518 23.47 6.90 6.21
C ARG A 518 22.40 5.91 5.75
N GLU A 519 22.79 4.80 5.12
CA GLU A 519 21.88 3.88 4.44
C GLU A 519 20.93 4.62 3.47
N SER A 520 21.50 5.58 2.71
CA SER A 520 20.76 6.50 1.83
C SER A 520 21.33 6.50 0.42
N LEU A 521 20.45 6.62 -0.59
CA LEU A 521 20.82 6.73 -2.01
C LEU A 521 21.21 8.16 -2.44
N PHE A 522 21.23 9.11 -1.51
CA PHE A 522 21.56 10.51 -1.80
C PHE A 522 22.42 11.17 -0.72
N VAL A 523 23.13 12.23 -1.13
CA VAL A 523 23.91 13.10 -0.24
C VAL A 523 23.43 14.55 -0.38
N PRO A 524 23.11 15.26 0.72
CA PRO A 524 22.83 16.69 0.68
C PRO A 524 24.03 17.49 0.18
N LEU A 525 23.81 18.42 -0.76
CA LEU A 525 24.87 19.26 -1.36
C LEU A 525 25.63 20.09 -0.30
N LEU A 526 24.99 20.39 0.83
CA LEU A 526 25.60 21.11 1.95
C LEU A 526 26.76 20.36 2.62
N GLN A 527 26.84 19.04 2.45
CA GLN A 527 27.90 18.20 3.04
C GLN A 527 29.09 18.00 2.09
N ILE A 528 28.97 18.49 0.86
CA ILE A 528 30.00 18.34 -0.16
C ILE A 528 30.89 19.58 -0.12
N THR A 529 32.16 19.37 0.15
CA THR A 529 33.18 20.41 0.23
C THR A 529 33.64 20.88 -1.15
N ASP A 530 33.83 19.98 -2.11
CA ASP A 530 34.22 20.31 -3.48
C ASP A 530 33.03 20.28 -4.44
N ARG A 531 32.50 21.46 -4.78
CA ARG A 531 31.40 21.60 -5.74
C ARG A 531 31.85 21.45 -7.20
N THR A 532 33.11 21.76 -7.49
CA THR A 532 33.63 21.73 -8.88
C THR A 532 33.73 20.31 -9.40
N ALA A 533 34.18 19.37 -8.56
CA ALA A 533 34.19 17.95 -8.88
C ALA A 533 32.78 17.37 -9.10
N ILE A 534 31.79 17.79 -8.30
CA ILE A 534 30.39 17.38 -8.50
C ILE A 534 29.84 17.90 -9.82
N ASP A 535 30.01 19.18 -10.11
CA ASP A 535 29.48 19.77 -11.34
C ASP A 535 30.13 19.11 -12.58
N ALA A 536 31.42 18.76 -12.50
CA ALA A 536 32.10 17.95 -13.52
C ALA A 536 31.46 16.55 -13.67
N LEU A 537 31.27 15.81 -12.59
CA LEU A 537 30.64 14.48 -12.60
C LEU A 537 29.17 14.51 -13.07
N VAL A 538 28.43 15.57 -12.76
CA VAL A 538 27.07 15.81 -13.27
C VAL A 538 27.10 16.04 -14.78
N SER A 539 28.05 16.85 -15.27
CA SER A 539 28.20 17.10 -16.70
C SER A 539 28.68 15.87 -17.50
N CYS A 540 29.32 14.90 -16.84
CA CYS A 540 29.68 13.60 -17.41
C CYS A 540 28.54 12.57 -17.33
N GLY A 541 27.39 12.91 -16.72
CA GLY A 541 26.22 12.05 -16.65
C GLY A 541 26.31 10.92 -15.62
N VAL A 542 27.29 10.96 -14.71
CA VAL A 542 27.45 9.98 -13.61
C VAL A 542 26.56 10.36 -12.42
N LEU A 543 26.55 11.65 -12.08
CA LEU A 543 25.77 12.19 -10.97
C LEU A 543 24.62 13.06 -11.47
N LYS A 544 23.63 13.24 -10.60
CA LYS A 544 22.51 14.14 -10.82
C LYS A 544 22.25 14.99 -9.58
N LYS A 545 21.91 16.26 -9.82
CA LYS A 545 21.58 17.23 -8.79
C LYS A 545 20.11 17.60 -8.88
N VAL A 546 19.35 17.29 -7.83
CA VAL A 546 17.90 17.57 -7.75
C VAL A 546 17.62 18.10 -6.35
N GLU A 547 16.94 19.25 -6.23
CA GLU A 547 16.54 19.84 -4.93
C GLU A 547 17.69 19.99 -3.91
N GLY A 548 18.90 20.34 -4.36
CA GLY A 548 20.06 20.45 -3.45
C GLY A 548 20.55 19.12 -2.88
N LYS A 549 20.16 17.99 -3.47
CA LYS A 549 20.67 16.64 -3.18
C LYS A 549 21.40 16.10 -4.41
N VAL A 550 22.40 15.24 -4.17
CA VAL A 550 23.22 14.58 -5.20
C VAL A 550 22.91 13.09 -5.18
N PHE A 551 22.66 12.54 -6.37
CA PHE A 551 22.31 11.14 -6.63
C PHE A 551 23.23 10.56 -7.69
N PHE A 552 23.41 9.24 -7.67
CA PHE A 552 23.88 8.52 -8.86
C PHE A 552 22.76 8.45 -9.90
N CYS A 553 23.11 8.55 -11.19
CA CYS A 553 22.10 8.43 -12.26
C CYS A 553 21.45 7.04 -12.30
N HIS A 554 22.20 6.00 -11.94
CA HIS A 554 21.69 4.64 -11.74
C HIS A 554 22.28 4.01 -10.48
N GLN A 555 21.46 3.28 -9.72
CA GLN A 555 21.89 2.57 -8.51
C GLN A 555 23.04 1.59 -8.78
N SER A 556 23.09 0.99 -9.98
CA SER A 556 24.18 0.11 -10.39
C SER A 556 25.57 0.75 -10.29
N PHE A 557 25.69 2.09 -10.36
CA PHE A 557 26.94 2.81 -10.09
C PHE A 557 27.37 2.67 -8.65
N LEU A 558 26.48 3.00 -7.73
CA LEU A 558 26.74 2.84 -6.31
C LEU A 558 27.18 1.40 -6.01
N ASP A 559 26.47 0.40 -6.55
CA ASP A 559 26.82 -1.01 -6.35
C ASP A 559 28.19 -1.39 -6.93
N TYR A 560 28.53 -0.92 -8.13
CA TYR A 560 29.82 -1.19 -8.77
C TYR A 560 30.97 -0.68 -7.92
N PHE A 561 30.87 0.56 -7.46
CA PHE A 561 31.95 1.15 -6.71
C PHE A 561 32.04 0.61 -5.28
N LEU A 562 30.90 0.25 -4.67
CA LEU A 562 30.93 -0.52 -3.44
C LEU A 562 31.66 -1.85 -3.65
N ALA A 563 31.44 -2.54 -4.78
CA ALA A 563 32.17 -3.75 -5.12
C ALA A 563 33.69 -3.49 -5.32
N VAL A 564 34.08 -2.38 -5.95
CA VAL A 564 35.49 -1.97 -6.09
C VAL A 564 36.14 -1.67 -4.73
N ASP A 565 35.45 -0.96 -3.84
CA ASP A 565 35.92 -0.71 -2.46
C ASP A 565 36.15 -2.03 -1.70
N ASN A 566 35.20 -2.97 -1.80
CA ASN A 566 35.32 -4.28 -1.18
C ASN A 566 36.47 -5.10 -1.78
N LEU A 567 36.71 -4.99 -3.09
CA LEU A 567 37.86 -5.62 -3.74
C LEU A 567 39.18 -5.10 -3.16
N ASN A 568 39.32 -3.78 -3.03
CA ASN A 568 40.53 -3.17 -2.48
C ASN A 568 40.79 -3.65 -1.02
N ARG A 569 39.73 -3.81 -0.23
CA ARG A 569 39.82 -4.35 1.14
C ARG A 569 40.22 -5.82 1.17
N LEU A 570 39.67 -6.65 0.29
CA LEU A 570 40.08 -8.03 0.12
C LEU A 570 41.57 -8.13 -0.28
N CYS A 571 42.02 -7.27 -1.21
CA CYS A 571 43.43 -7.22 -1.62
C CYS A 571 44.35 -6.76 -0.47
N SER A 572 43.81 -5.98 0.47
CA SER A 572 44.50 -5.55 1.69
C SER A 572 44.51 -6.61 2.81
N GLY A 573 43.91 -7.79 2.57
CA GLY A 573 43.93 -8.93 3.48
C GLY A 573 42.69 -9.11 4.36
N GLU A 574 41.63 -8.31 4.16
CA GLU A 574 40.34 -8.57 4.83
C GLU A 574 39.65 -9.82 4.29
N GLN A 575 38.83 -10.47 5.12
CA GLN A 575 38.02 -11.64 4.71
C GLN A 575 36.69 -11.21 4.09
N ILE A 576 36.15 -12.03 3.18
CA ILE A 576 34.86 -11.76 2.50
C ILE A 576 33.68 -11.71 3.48
N THR A 577 33.76 -12.44 4.59
CA THR A 577 32.77 -12.49 5.66
C THR A 577 32.66 -11.16 6.40
N ALA A 578 33.77 -10.44 6.59
CA ALA A 578 33.78 -9.12 7.21
C ALA A 578 33.04 -8.07 6.36
N PHE A 579 33.01 -8.25 5.04
CA PHE A 579 32.22 -7.42 4.12
C PHE A 579 30.72 -7.69 4.26
N LEU A 580 30.32 -8.97 4.29
CA LEU A 580 28.91 -9.38 4.39
C LEU A 580 28.27 -8.93 5.71
N GLY A 581 29.06 -8.84 6.77
CA GLY A 581 28.61 -8.47 8.10
C GLY A 581 27.71 -9.54 8.72
N SER A 582 26.97 -9.15 9.76
CA SER A 582 26.03 -10.06 10.43
C SER A 582 24.93 -10.54 9.48
N ILE A 583 24.30 -11.66 9.81
CA ILE A 583 23.19 -12.27 9.06
C ILE A 583 22.08 -11.25 8.75
N ASP A 584 21.84 -10.26 9.61
CA ASP A 584 20.80 -9.22 9.40
C ASP A 584 21.17 -8.20 8.33
N LYS A 585 22.46 -8.02 8.03
CA LYS A 585 22.96 -7.10 7.00
C LYS A 585 23.08 -7.76 5.62
N GLN A 586 22.91 -9.08 5.53
CA GLN A 586 22.98 -9.85 4.30
C GLN A 586 21.70 -9.69 3.46
N THR A 587 21.60 -8.55 2.76
CA THR A 587 20.46 -8.17 1.93
C THR A 587 20.68 -8.42 0.43
N PRO A 588 19.63 -8.47 -0.41
CA PRO A 588 19.78 -8.68 -1.85
C PRO A 588 20.75 -7.74 -2.58
N ASP A 589 20.91 -6.47 -2.15
CA ASP A 589 21.93 -5.56 -2.73
C ASP A 589 23.34 -6.00 -2.34
N VAL A 590 23.55 -6.42 -1.09
CA VAL A 590 24.85 -6.95 -0.65
C VAL A 590 25.16 -8.25 -1.40
N ARG A 591 24.15 -9.07 -1.71
CA ARG A 591 24.32 -10.23 -2.61
C ARG A 591 24.70 -9.80 -4.02
N TYR A 592 24.02 -8.81 -4.58
CA TYR A 592 24.33 -8.30 -5.92
C TYR A 592 25.77 -7.77 -5.99
N GLN A 593 26.20 -7.04 -4.95
CA GLN A 593 27.59 -6.60 -4.78
C GLN A 593 28.57 -7.78 -4.66
N LEU A 594 28.21 -8.82 -3.90
CA LEU A 594 28.99 -10.05 -3.79
C LEU A 594 29.14 -10.74 -5.15
N LEU A 595 28.06 -10.86 -5.93
CA LEU A 595 28.09 -11.45 -7.27
C LEU A 595 28.99 -10.68 -8.22
N MET A 596 28.88 -9.34 -8.25
CA MET A 596 29.76 -8.51 -9.08
C MET A 596 31.23 -8.66 -8.70
N LEU A 597 31.51 -8.68 -7.39
CA LEU A 597 32.85 -8.89 -6.86
C LEU A 597 33.43 -10.26 -7.27
N LEU A 598 32.67 -11.33 -7.07
CA LEU A 598 33.08 -12.69 -7.44
C LEU A 598 33.29 -12.84 -8.95
N GLN A 599 32.42 -12.26 -9.78
CA GLN A 599 32.55 -12.24 -11.25
C GLN A 599 33.79 -11.47 -11.73
N TYR A 600 34.20 -10.44 -11.00
CA TYR A 600 35.44 -9.74 -11.31
C TYR A 600 36.66 -10.57 -10.90
N LEU A 601 36.66 -11.10 -9.68
CA LEU A 601 37.76 -11.92 -9.17
C LEU A 601 38.00 -13.14 -10.07
N SER A 602 36.94 -13.82 -10.55
CA SER A 602 37.10 -14.98 -11.43
C SER A 602 37.83 -14.66 -12.74
N LYS A 603 37.80 -13.40 -13.20
CA LYS A 603 38.49 -12.97 -14.41
C LYS A 603 39.90 -12.42 -14.16
N VAL A 604 40.11 -11.75 -13.03
CA VAL A 604 41.34 -11.00 -12.76
C VAL A 604 42.31 -11.75 -11.86
N ASP A 605 41.81 -12.41 -10.81
CA ASP A 605 42.62 -13.23 -9.90
C ASP A 605 41.86 -14.48 -9.47
N HIS A 606 42.01 -15.53 -10.28
CA HIS A 606 41.34 -16.81 -10.08
C HIS A 606 41.68 -17.48 -8.73
N LYS A 607 42.89 -17.25 -8.19
CA LYS A 607 43.26 -17.84 -6.90
C LYS A 607 42.52 -17.15 -5.76
N MET A 608 42.42 -15.83 -5.83
CA MET A 608 41.68 -15.04 -4.86
C MET A 608 40.18 -15.33 -4.93
N PHE A 609 39.64 -15.52 -6.13
CA PHE A 609 38.27 -15.99 -6.36
C PHE A 609 37.96 -17.32 -5.66
N LEU A 610 38.81 -18.34 -5.84
CA LEU A 610 38.60 -19.65 -5.21
C LEU A 610 38.65 -19.57 -3.68
N ARG A 611 39.57 -18.78 -3.11
CA ARG A 611 39.62 -18.53 -1.67
C ARG A 611 38.34 -17.86 -1.16
N ALA A 612 37.88 -16.81 -1.85
CA ALA A 612 36.64 -16.14 -1.53
C ALA A 612 35.44 -17.09 -1.57
N CYS A 613 35.38 -18.01 -2.54
CA CYS A 613 34.33 -19.04 -2.60
C CYS A 613 34.41 -20.03 -1.43
N GLN A 614 35.61 -20.48 -1.05
CA GLN A 614 35.80 -21.36 0.11
C GLN A 614 35.37 -20.67 1.41
N ASP A 615 35.86 -19.45 1.66
CA ASP A 615 35.51 -18.66 2.84
C ASP A 615 33.98 -18.47 2.96
N LEU A 616 33.31 -18.25 1.83
CA LEU A 616 31.86 -18.08 1.76
C LEU A 616 31.10 -19.38 2.10
N LEU A 617 31.56 -20.52 1.57
CA LEU A 617 30.91 -21.82 1.75
C LEU A 617 31.11 -22.37 3.16
N GLU A 618 32.26 -22.11 3.78
CA GLU A 618 32.63 -22.61 5.11
C GLU A 618 32.12 -21.72 6.25
N SER A 619 31.77 -20.45 5.97
CA SER A 619 31.36 -19.53 7.02
C SER A 619 29.95 -19.84 7.58
N PRO A 620 29.82 -20.10 8.89
CA PRO A 620 28.52 -20.36 9.51
C PRO A 620 27.64 -19.11 9.58
N ASP A 621 28.26 -17.92 9.63
CA ASP A 621 27.59 -16.63 9.76
C ASP A 621 27.08 -16.08 8.41
N VAL A 622 27.25 -16.83 7.31
CA VAL A 622 26.72 -16.48 5.99
C VAL A 622 25.45 -17.29 5.72
N ARG A 623 24.37 -16.62 5.30
CA ARG A 623 23.10 -17.27 4.92
C ARG A 623 23.32 -18.24 3.76
N TYR A 624 22.67 -19.40 3.80
CA TYR A 624 22.71 -20.42 2.72
C TYR A 624 22.61 -19.80 1.32
N TYR A 625 21.61 -18.92 1.13
CA TYR A 625 21.41 -18.21 -0.13
C TYR A 625 22.68 -17.53 -0.61
N PHE A 626 23.36 -16.74 0.24
CA PHE A 626 24.60 -16.06 -0.11
C PHE A 626 25.71 -17.03 -0.49
N ARG A 627 25.83 -18.17 0.21
CA ARG A 627 26.81 -19.21 -0.11
C ARG A 627 26.63 -19.75 -1.53
N CYS A 628 25.39 -19.83 -2.03
CA CYS A 628 25.11 -20.23 -3.41
C CYS A 628 25.75 -19.31 -4.47
N CYS A 629 26.09 -18.06 -4.16
CA CYS A 629 26.78 -17.17 -5.11
C CYS A 629 28.10 -17.77 -5.63
N ALA A 630 28.80 -18.56 -4.81
CA ALA A 630 30.04 -19.22 -5.23
C ALA A 630 29.77 -20.15 -6.43
N PHE A 631 28.74 -20.99 -6.34
CA PHE A 631 28.37 -21.92 -7.40
C PHE A 631 27.80 -21.19 -8.62
N GLU A 632 26.99 -20.14 -8.41
CA GLU A 632 26.44 -19.34 -9.51
C GLU A 632 27.53 -18.73 -10.40
N VAL A 633 28.61 -18.21 -9.80
CA VAL A 633 29.72 -17.62 -10.56
C VAL A 633 30.64 -18.68 -11.14
N LEU A 634 30.90 -19.78 -10.43
CA LEU A 634 31.66 -20.93 -10.96
C LEU A 634 30.97 -21.54 -12.20
N GLY A 635 29.65 -21.70 -12.17
CA GLY A 635 28.86 -22.23 -13.29
C GLY A 635 28.82 -21.31 -14.51
N GLN A 636 29.25 -20.05 -14.38
CA GLN A 636 29.36 -19.09 -15.48
C GLN A 636 30.77 -19.07 -16.11
N SER A 637 31.71 -19.89 -15.64
CA SER A 637 33.06 -19.96 -16.18
C SER A 637 33.08 -20.69 -17.53
N ASP A 638 33.66 -20.05 -18.55
CA ASP A 638 33.75 -20.61 -19.91
C ASP A 638 34.77 -21.73 -20.04
N TYR A 639 35.80 -21.69 -19.20
CA TYR A 639 36.94 -22.61 -19.22
C TYR A 639 37.31 -22.98 -17.78
N PRO A 640 36.48 -23.79 -17.09
CA PRO A 640 36.76 -24.22 -15.73
C PRO A 640 38.08 -24.99 -15.68
N ASN A 641 38.98 -24.57 -14.80
CA ASN A 641 40.28 -25.21 -14.61
C ASN A 641 40.19 -26.34 -13.57
N ARG A 642 41.30 -27.07 -13.39
CA ARG A 642 41.36 -28.19 -12.45
C ARG A 642 40.98 -27.79 -11.01
N ASN A 643 41.35 -26.59 -10.57
CA ASN A 643 41.08 -26.14 -9.21
C ASN A 643 39.58 -25.85 -9.01
N ASP A 644 38.87 -25.41 -10.06
CA ASP A 644 37.41 -25.23 -10.04
C ASP A 644 36.71 -26.57 -9.81
N TRP A 645 37.13 -27.60 -10.55
CA TRP A 645 36.62 -28.96 -10.41
C TRP A 645 36.95 -29.56 -9.04
N GLU A 646 38.16 -29.33 -8.52
CA GLU A 646 38.54 -29.77 -7.18
C GLU A 646 37.64 -29.15 -6.11
N LEU A 647 37.36 -27.85 -6.19
CA LEU A 647 36.43 -27.17 -5.30
C LEU A 647 35.01 -27.75 -5.41
N LEU A 648 34.45 -27.84 -6.62
CA LEU A 648 33.10 -28.39 -6.82
C LEU A 648 32.98 -29.84 -6.32
N SER A 649 33.99 -30.67 -6.58
CA SER A 649 34.00 -32.08 -6.17
C SER A 649 34.01 -32.26 -4.65
N ALA A 650 34.65 -31.33 -3.91
CA ALA A 650 34.68 -31.35 -2.45
C ALA A 650 33.29 -31.14 -1.83
N TYR A 651 32.43 -30.35 -2.49
CA TYR A 651 31.06 -30.09 -2.03
C TYR A 651 29.99 -30.95 -2.73
N TYR A 652 30.33 -31.61 -3.84
CA TYR A 652 29.38 -32.43 -4.62
C TYR A 652 28.74 -33.59 -3.82
N GLN A 653 29.51 -34.19 -2.91
CA GLN A 653 29.01 -35.29 -2.06
C GLN A 653 28.20 -34.82 -0.84
N ASN A 654 28.17 -33.50 -0.58
CA ASN A 654 27.34 -32.97 0.49
C ASN A 654 25.89 -32.80 -0.02
N PRO A 655 24.89 -33.47 0.59
CA PRO A 655 23.48 -33.39 0.17
C PRO A 655 22.95 -31.96 0.12
N GLU A 656 23.50 -31.07 0.96
CA GLU A 656 23.12 -29.66 1.05
C GLU A 656 23.39 -28.87 -0.24
N TRP A 657 24.46 -29.22 -0.96
CA TRP A 657 24.95 -28.48 -2.14
C TRP A 657 24.67 -29.16 -3.48
N HIS A 658 24.29 -30.44 -3.47
CA HIS A 658 24.12 -31.25 -4.67
C HIS A 658 23.21 -30.60 -5.73
N SER A 659 22.08 -30.05 -5.32
CA SER A 659 21.11 -29.39 -6.23
C SER A 659 21.59 -28.09 -6.87
N GLN A 660 22.65 -27.46 -6.34
CA GLN A 660 23.22 -26.21 -6.85
C GLN A 660 24.45 -26.45 -7.75
N ILE A 661 25.02 -27.65 -7.70
CA ILE A 661 26.21 -28.04 -8.47
C ILE A 661 25.82 -28.80 -9.75
N VAL A 662 24.71 -29.55 -9.72
CA VAL A 662 24.11 -30.24 -10.88
C VAL A 662 23.34 -29.26 -11.74
#